data_AF-A0A923HMJ7-F1
#
_entry.id   AF-A0A923HMJ7-F1
#
_cell.length_a   1.000
_cell.length_b   1.000
_cell.length_c   1.000
_cell.angle_alpha   90.00
_cell.angle_beta   90.00
_cell.angle_gamma   90.00
#
_symmetry.space_group_name_H-M   'P 1'
#
loop_
_entity.id
_entity.type
_entity.pdbx_description
1 polymer ?
#
loop_
_entity_poly.entity_id
_entity_poly.type
_entity_poly.pdbx_seq_one_letter_code
_entity_poly.pdbx_strand_id
1 'polypeptide(L)'
;MRGSKVLPGLLPGVVAIMMCFPAFVAHAADAAKPEVKTEAEVKKWDVNHPPGEAKTVNIDTRTGTWMSVDVSPDGQQVIFDLLGDLYLLPIKGGEAKPLTHSIAWEMQARFSPDGKQIAYMSDAGGGDNIWVMNVDGSNAHAVTKEDFRLLNNPVWSPDGQYIAARKHYSGTRSLGSGEIWMYHTSGGSGVQLNEKPNWQKDLGEPAFSPDGRYVYYSQDTTEGNSFEYNKDSNGQIYQIFRKDLQDGKVKAIVGGPGGAVRPVPSPDGKYLAFVRRIRNQSTLFLKNLDTGEEVAAWPELERDMQESWAIHGVYPSFAWMPGSKEIVVWAQGKIWRLDPFAQKATEIPFHVKDTREIRSAVRFPHAVAPDQFDVHQLRSVNVAPQGDKVVYSALGHLYIRDLPNGTPHRLTKQNSYFEYFPSFSRDGKNVVFTTWDDQKTGSVRSINVASGKETVLTSRPGKYTQARFSPDGKQVVFVKSKGGYLTTPWFAMETGVYIVDADGKSPARLLTEEGSAPQFGKDSKEVFVSRTKYTSEVDWTTSLVKIPLDGKPEQAVANSEFAGEFAISPDGQWLAFGERFHAYVTPLPTVGKPFTIGPKMDALPVKQLDINAGQYLHWSGDSKQIHFALGDELFTRDLKDAFAFVPGAPAELPKPVEHGLKIGFTETADKPHGTTVISGGRIATMRGDEVIENGRLVIVDNRITQIGKASDITIPAGATQINATGKTILPGLVDVHWHGGMGEGGIIPQQSWIDYASLAFGVTTLHDPSNDSNEIFSHSEMQKAGAVVAPRIFSTGTILYGAKANFSAVVNNLDDALTHLKRQKALGAISVKSYNQPRRDQRQQVLEAARETEMMVVPEGGSLFEANMTMVIDGHTGVEHALPVAKVYDDVTQLWSQTQVGFTPTLGVAYGGLDGEHYWYAHTDVWKHPLLSKYVPRTILESRSVRREIAPEEDYNVFRAAEVATTLQNAGVPVNLGAHGQREGLAAHWELWTLVRGGMTPIQALRSATINGARYLGLDKDVGSLEVGKLADLMIVDGDVLHDIRQSDRVTQVMLNGRLYDSSTMNEVGVTKKVRKPFFFEGKSGINAPVGAAEYSHGGD
;
A
#
# COMPACT_ATOMS: atom_id res chain seq x y z
N MET A 1 -6.16 46.73 7.63
CA MET A 1 -6.01 48.13 8.14
C MET A 1 -4.52 48.45 8.29
N ARG A 2 -4.16 49.74 8.39
CA ARG A 2 -2.77 50.22 8.32
C ARG A 2 -1.95 49.94 9.60
N GLY A 3 -0.64 49.76 9.46
CA GLY A 3 0.32 49.68 10.58
C GLY A 3 1.77 49.62 10.10
N SER A 4 2.39 50.77 9.83
CA SER A 4 3.73 50.91 9.22
C SER A 4 4.77 51.54 10.15
N LYS A 5 6.03 51.08 10.10
CA LYS A 5 7.34 51.79 10.28
C LYS A 5 8.47 50.78 10.53
N VAL A 6 9.76 50.91 10.19
CA VAL A 6 10.62 51.66 9.25
C VAL A 6 12.07 51.12 9.48
N LEU A 7 12.91 51.13 8.43
CA LEU A 7 14.32 50.68 8.27
C LEU A 7 15.40 51.51 9.05
N PRO A 8 16.75 51.39 8.83
CA PRO A 8 17.66 50.29 8.36
C PRO A 8 18.96 50.10 9.22
N GLY A 9 19.90 49.22 8.81
CA GLY A 9 21.33 49.20 9.24
C GLY A 9 22.27 48.44 8.30
N LEU A 10 23.50 48.92 8.04
CA LEU A 10 24.43 48.48 6.98
C LEU A 10 25.63 47.61 7.44
N LEU A 11 26.19 46.83 6.49
CA LEU A 11 27.55 46.21 6.40
C LEU A 11 28.68 47.27 6.23
N PRO A 12 30.02 47.00 6.37
CA PRO A 12 30.84 45.82 5.95
C PRO A 12 31.86 45.30 7.02
N GLY A 13 32.86 44.41 6.79
CA GLY A 13 33.20 43.50 5.66
C GLY A 13 34.71 43.44 5.29
N VAL A 14 35.21 42.24 4.87
CA VAL A 14 36.57 41.90 4.31
C VAL A 14 37.74 41.97 5.35
N VAL A 15 38.65 40.98 5.53
CA VAL A 15 39.83 40.56 4.72
C VAL A 15 40.40 39.19 5.23
N ALA A 16 41.14 38.46 4.37
CA ALA A 16 41.71 37.12 4.59
C ALA A 16 43.21 37.10 5.06
N ILE A 17 43.91 35.97 4.82
CA ILE A 17 45.34 35.60 5.06
C ILE A 17 45.52 34.73 6.33
N MET A 18 45.74 33.40 6.28
CA MET A 18 46.76 32.55 5.64
C MET A 18 48.12 32.54 6.37
N MET A 19 48.50 31.39 6.97
CA MET A 19 49.80 30.69 6.79
C MET A 19 49.97 29.50 7.76
N CYS A 20 50.69 28.46 7.29
CA CYS A 20 51.09 27.27 8.05
C CYS A 20 52.41 27.52 8.82
N PHE A 21 52.75 26.69 9.81
CA PHE A 21 54.08 26.04 9.97
C PHE A 21 53.92 24.81 10.93
N PRO A 22 54.82 23.80 10.92
CA PRO A 22 54.49 22.43 11.31
C PRO A 22 55.15 21.91 12.60
N ALA A 23 54.69 20.70 12.99
CA ALA A 23 55.42 19.61 13.64
C ALA A 23 56.22 19.87 14.94
N PHE A 24 55.81 19.17 16.01
CA PHE A 24 56.75 18.43 16.86
C PHE A 24 56.16 17.09 17.27
N VAL A 25 56.91 16.01 17.07
CA VAL A 25 56.61 14.67 17.58
C VAL A 25 57.44 14.44 18.83
N ALA A 26 56.80 14.01 19.92
CA ALA A 26 57.48 13.42 21.07
C ALA A 26 56.70 12.18 21.50
N HIS A 27 57.32 11.01 21.38
CA HIS A 27 56.78 9.77 21.92
C HIS A 27 56.92 9.75 23.44
N ALA A 28 55.83 9.50 24.15
CA ALA A 28 55.85 8.91 25.48
C ALA A 28 54.96 7.66 25.43
N ALA A 29 55.54 6.49 25.71
CA ALA A 29 54.79 5.24 25.76
C ALA A 29 53.96 5.21 27.05
N ASP A 30 52.67 4.95 26.93
CA ASP A 30 51.79 4.70 28.06
C ASP A 30 50.91 3.48 27.78
N ALA A 31 50.43 2.84 28.84
CA ALA A 31 50.03 1.44 28.85
C ALA A 31 48.87 1.10 27.90
N ALA A 32 48.89 -0.15 27.41
CA ALA A 32 47.84 -0.73 26.58
C ALA A 32 46.47 -0.63 27.25
N LYS A 33 45.64 0.30 26.77
CA LYS A 33 44.21 0.29 27.01
C LYS A 33 43.61 -0.92 26.27
N PRO A 34 42.60 -1.59 26.83
CA PRO A 34 41.86 -2.59 26.07
C PRO A 34 41.26 -1.90 24.84
N GLU A 35 41.43 -2.49 23.66
CA GLU A 35 40.74 -2.05 22.46
C GLU A 35 39.23 -2.18 22.70
N VAL A 36 38.59 -1.04 22.92
CA VAL A 36 37.16 -0.91 22.63
C VAL A 36 37.05 -1.18 21.14
N LYS A 37 36.47 -2.33 20.78
CA LYS A 37 36.06 -2.58 19.40
C LYS A 37 35.22 -1.38 18.98
N THR A 38 35.74 -0.58 18.06
CA THR A 38 34.94 0.42 17.38
C THR A 38 33.71 -0.27 16.83
N GLU A 39 32.56 0.39 16.97
CA GLU A 39 31.35 0.00 16.24
C GLU A 39 31.76 -0.30 14.80
N ALA A 40 31.40 -1.50 14.32
CA ALA A 40 31.81 -1.94 13.00
C ALA A 40 31.42 -0.85 12.00
N GLU A 41 32.31 -0.51 11.06
CA GLU A 41 31.94 0.37 9.94
C GLU A 41 30.66 -0.21 9.33
N VAL A 42 29.54 0.50 9.53
CA VAL A 42 28.24 0.07 9.00
C VAL A 42 28.40 0.08 7.49
N LYS A 43 28.63 -1.11 6.92
CA LYS A 43 28.97 -1.26 5.51
C LYS A 43 27.83 -0.63 4.73
N LYS A 44 28.11 0.51 4.08
CA LYS A 44 27.12 1.27 3.32
C LYS A 44 26.43 0.31 2.34
N TRP A 45 25.10 0.34 2.30
CA TRP A 45 24.34 -0.48 1.37
C TRP A 45 24.80 -0.18 -0.07
N ASP A 46 24.99 -1.23 -0.85
CA ASP A 46 25.45 -1.16 -2.23
C ASP A 46 24.34 -1.70 -3.14
N VAL A 47 23.69 -0.78 -3.86
CA VAL A 47 22.60 -1.10 -4.80
C VAL A 47 23.07 -2.02 -5.92
N ASN A 48 24.38 -2.01 -6.25
CA ASN A 48 24.95 -2.86 -7.30
C ASN A 48 25.24 -4.29 -6.85
N HIS A 49 25.30 -4.53 -5.54
CA HIS A 49 25.61 -5.86 -4.97
C HIS A 49 24.60 -6.24 -3.87
N PRO A 50 23.28 -6.27 -4.17
CA PRO A 50 22.28 -6.58 -3.18
C PRO A 50 22.34 -8.07 -2.78
N PRO A 51 22.02 -8.40 -1.51
CA PRO A 51 21.90 -9.78 -1.05
C PRO A 51 20.86 -10.62 -1.79
N GLY A 52 20.93 -11.94 -1.60
CA GLY A 52 20.05 -12.94 -2.21
C GLY A 52 20.72 -13.75 -3.32
N GLU A 53 20.04 -14.79 -3.81
CA GLU A 53 20.51 -15.63 -4.92
C GLU A 53 20.52 -14.83 -6.23
N ALA A 54 21.72 -14.52 -6.74
CA ALA A 54 21.91 -13.86 -8.02
C ALA A 54 21.73 -14.84 -9.21
N LYS A 55 21.07 -14.37 -10.27
CA LYS A 55 20.91 -15.09 -11.55
C LYS A 55 21.16 -14.16 -12.72
N THR A 56 21.55 -14.73 -13.86
CA THR A 56 21.74 -13.98 -15.10
C THR A 56 20.67 -14.41 -16.11
N VAL A 57 19.98 -13.44 -16.69
CA VAL A 57 18.99 -13.66 -17.76
C VAL A 57 19.51 -13.09 -19.08
N ASN A 58 19.12 -13.68 -20.21
CA ASN A 58 19.60 -13.27 -21.53
C ASN A 58 18.60 -12.36 -22.21
N ILE A 59 19.08 -11.36 -22.95
CA ILE A 59 18.30 -10.43 -23.77
C ILE A 59 18.88 -10.47 -25.20
N ASP A 60 18.06 -10.79 -26.21
CA ASP A 60 18.36 -10.71 -27.64
C ASP A 60 17.15 -10.09 -28.34
N THR A 61 17.18 -8.77 -28.52
CA THR A 61 15.99 -7.98 -28.90
C THR A 61 16.27 -6.93 -29.97
N ARG A 62 15.24 -6.69 -30.79
CA ARG A 62 15.16 -5.61 -31.80
C ARG A 62 13.97 -4.68 -31.54
N THR A 63 13.32 -4.82 -30.39
CA THR A 63 12.19 -4.01 -29.94
C THR A 63 12.28 -3.76 -28.43
N GLY A 64 12.11 -2.51 -28.01
CA GLY A 64 12.25 -2.10 -26.61
C GLY A 64 11.04 -1.31 -26.13
N THR A 65 10.71 -1.45 -24.85
CA THR A 65 9.56 -0.84 -24.21
C THR A 65 9.97 0.49 -23.56
N TRP A 66 9.26 1.58 -23.87
CA TRP A 66 9.39 2.90 -23.22
C TRP A 66 10.77 3.61 -23.33
N MET A 67 11.58 3.25 -24.33
CA MET A 67 12.96 3.75 -24.47
C MET A 67 13.04 5.27 -24.70
N SER A 68 13.79 5.98 -23.85
CA SER A 68 14.16 7.37 -24.06
C SER A 68 15.41 7.48 -24.95
N VAL A 69 15.40 8.41 -25.92
CA VAL A 69 16.50 8.59 -26.87
C VAL A 69 17.06 10.03 -26.88
N ASP A 70 18.32 10.17 -27.29
CA ASP A 70 18.99 11.44 -27.63
C ASP A 70 20.01 11.26 -28.77
N VAL A 71 20.40 12.35 -29.44
CA VAL A 71 21.27 12.36 -30.63
C VAL A 71 22.56 13.13 -30.35
N SER A 72 23.70 12.60 -30.80
CA SER A 72 24.99 13.26 -30.61
C SER A 72 25.07 14.61 -31.36
N PRO A 73 25.80 15.63 -30.85
CA PRO A 73 25.87 16.95 -31.50
C PRO A 73 26.42 16.96 -32.94
N ASP A 74 27.14 15.91 -33.34
CA ASP A 74 27.62 15.70 -34.72
C ASP A 74 26.62 14.95 -35.62
N GLY A 75 25.51 14.47 -35.07
CA GLY A 75 24.45 13.73 -35.76
C GLY A 75 24.83 12.30 -36.17
N GLN A 76 25.91 11.73 -35.64
CA GLN A 76 26.41 10.41 -36.05
C GLN A 76 25.93 9.25 -35.18
N GLN A 77 25.50 9.51 -33.94
CA GLN A 77 25.13 8.51 -32.95
C GLN A 77 23.80 8.83 -32.27
N VAL A 78 23.12 7.79 -31.83
CA VAL A 78 21.97 7.82 -30.93
C VAL A 78 22.40 7.18 -29.62
N ILE A 79 22.00 7.76 -28.50
CA ILE A 79 22.01 7.08 -27.19
C ILE A 79 20.58 6.74 -26.81
N PHE A 80 20.38 5.56 -26.22
CA PHE A 80 19.09 5.12 -25.70
C PHE A 80 19.24 4.25 -24.46
N ASP A 81 18.18 4.20 -23.64
CA ASP A 81 18.05 3.27 -22.51
C ASP A 81 17.24 2.03 -22.89
N LEU A 82 17.60 0.88 -22.32
CA LEU A 82 16.82 -0.36 -22.38
C LEU A 82 17.06 -1.18 -21.12
N LEU A 83 16.00 -1.39 -20.33
CA LEU A 83 16.01 -2.19 -19.10
C LEU A 83 17.19 -1.86 -18.17
N GLY A 84 17.39 -0.59 -17.85
CA GLY A 84 18.40 -0.11 -16.89
C GLY A 84 19.83 0.08 -17.43
N ASP A 85 20.14 -0.36 -18.65
CA ASP A 85 21.44 -0.08 -19.28
C ASP A 85 21.33 0.99 -20.37
N LEU A 86 22.39 1.77 -20.54
CA LEU A 86 22.55 2.77 -21.61
C LEU A 86 23.33 2.20 -22.79
N TYR A 87 22.87 2.48 -24.02
CA TYR A 87 23.45 1.97 -25.26
C TYR A 87 23.77 3.08 -26.28
N LEU A 88 24.92 2.97 -26.96
CA LEU A 88 25.24 3.74 -28.16
C LEU A 88 24.89 2.95 -29.43
N LEU A 89 24.31 3.66 -30.40
CA LEU A 89 23.97 3.13 -31.71
C LEU A 89 24.41 4.13 -32.81
N PRO A 90 25.02 3.70 -33.91
CA PRO A 90 25.21 4.56 -35.08
C PRO A 90 23.85 5.07 -35.61
N ILE A 91 23.76 6.30 -36.10
CA ILE A 91 22.51 6.90 -36.64
C ILE A 91 21.88 6.13 -37.82
N LYS A 92 22.64 5.21 -38.42
CA LYS A 92 22.25 4.28 -39.49
C LYS A 92 21.72 2.92 -39.00
N GLY A 93 21.70 2.70 -37.68
CA GLY A 93 21.35 1.44 -37.04
C GLY A 93 22.47 0.40 -37.01
N GLY A 94 22.16 -0.77 -36.44
CA GLY A 94 23.04 -1.93 -36.30
C GLY A 94 23.02 -2.55 -34.90
N GLU A 95 24.14 -3.17 -34.53
CA GLU A 95 24.40 -3.66 -33.17
C GLU A 95 24.58 -2.47 -32.21
N ALA A 96 23.89 -2.50 -31.08
CA ALA A 96 24.04 -1.51 -30.02
C ALA A 96 25.25 -1.85 -29.13
N LYS A 97 26.02 -0.83 -28.74
CA LYS A 97 27.17 -0.97 -27.82
C LYS A 97 26.74 -0.54 -26.40
N PRO A 98 26.79 -1.39 -25.37
CA PRO A 98 26.54 -0.97 -24.00
C PRO A 98 27.58 0.06 -23.52
N LEU A 99 27.11 1.02 -22.73
CA LEU A 99 27.91 1.99 -21.96
C LEU A 99 27.88 1.70 -20.47
N THR A 100 26.70 1.34 -19.95
CA THR A 100 26.53 0.81 -18.59
C THR A 100 26.13 -0.66 -18.66
N HIS A 101 26.40 -1.37 -17.57
CA HIS A 101 26.07 -2.79 -17.43
C HIS A 101 26.06 -3.14 -15.94
N SER A 102 24.90 -2.98 -15.28
CA SER A 102 24.78 -3.20 -13.83
C SER A 102 23.35 -3.60 -13.41
N ILE A 103 23.11 -3.69 -12.10
CA ILE A 103 21.76 -3.86 -11.52
C ILE A 103 21.17 -2.52 -11.03
N ALA A 104 21.99 -1.47 -10.97
CA ALA A 104 21.48 -0.10 -10.88
C ALA A 104 20.72 0.25 -12.16
N TRP A 105 19.81 1.21 -12.06
CA TRP A 105 18.87 1.55 -13.13
C TRP A 105 19.28 2.87 -13.77
N GLU A 106 19.98 2.79 -14.90
CA GLU A 106 20.33 3.96 -15.70
C GLU A 106 19.29 4.26 -16.80
N MET A 107 18.90 5.54 -16.91
CA MET A 107 17.98 6.00 -17.96
C MET A 107 18.11 7.50 -18.27
N GLN A 108 17.45 7.92 -19.35
CA GLN A 108 17.21 9.31 -19.75
C GLN A 108 18.47 10.09 -20.11
N ALA A 109 19.40 9.40 -20.78
CA ALA A 109 20.71 9.93 -21.12
C ALA A 109 20.65 11.10 -22.12
N ARG A 110 21.52 12.10 -21.93
CA ARG A 110 21.73 13.27 -22.80
C ARG A 110 23.19 13.55 -23.05
N PHE A 111 23.55 13.75 -24.32
CA PHE A 111 24.88 14.25 -24.68
C PHE A 111 25.09 15.70 -24.20
N SER A 112 26.31 16.01 -23.75
CA SER A 112 26.74 17.39 -23.55
C SER A 112 26.79 18.15 -24.89
N PRO A 113 26.63 19.49 -24.90
CA PRO A 113 26.68 20.27 -26.15
C PRO A 113 27.98 20.14 -26.94
N ASP A 114 29.09 19.77 -26.28
CA ASP A 114 30.39 19.52 -26.90
C ASP A 114 30.63 18.03 -27.28
N GLY A 115 29.67 17.15 -27.02
CA GLY A 115 29.70 15.73 -27.37
C GLY A 115 30.73 14.88 -26.62
N LYS A 116 31.24 15.34 -25.47
CA LYS A 116 32.26 14.62 -24.69
C LYS A 116 31.73 13.88 -23.47
N GLN A 117 30.61 14.33 -22.90
CA GLN A 117 30.00 13.78 -21.70
C GLN A 117 28.53 13.39 -21.95
N ILE A 118 28.00 12.59 -21.05
CA ILE A 118 26.60 12.17 -20.98
C ILE A 118 26.09 12.52 -19.58
N ALA A 119 24.93 13.17 -19.47
CA ALA A 119 24.17 13.28 -18.23
C ALA A 119 23.02 12.29 -18.25
N TYR A 120 22.74 11.61 -17.13
CA TYR A 120 21.72 10.55 -17.04
C TYR A 120 21.17 10.47 -15.61
N MET A 121 20.06 9.77 -15.42
CA MET A 121 19.57 9.37 -14.10
C MET A 121 20.16 8.00 -13.74
N SER A 122 20.56 7.79 -12.49
CA SER A 122 20.89 6.47 -11.92
C SER A 122 20.50 6.38 -10.44
N ASP A 123 20.02 5.20 -10.03
CA ASP A 123 19.71 4.84 -8.64
C ASP A 123 20.89 4.22 -7.87
N ALA A 124 22.08 4.08 -8.50
CA ALA A 124 23.28 3.47 -7.90
C ALA A 124 23.72 4.09 -6.55
N GLY A 125 23.31 5.34 -6.28
CA GLY A 125 23.57 6.03 -5.01
C GLY A 125 22.63 5.67 -3.86
N GLY A 126 21.57 4.89 -4.13
CA GLY A 126 20.47 4.56 -3.22
C GLY A 126 19.12 4.97 -3.79
N GLY A 127 18.98 6.23 -4.21
CA GLY A 127 17.80 6.77 -4.88
C GLY A 127 18.17 7.67 -6.06
N ASP A 128 17.17 7.96 -6.89
CA ASP A 128 17.31 8.60 -8.20
C ASP A 128 18.05 9.95 -8.12
N ASN A 129 19.23 9.99 -8.73
CA ASN A 129 20.08 11.18 -8.80
C ASN A 129 20.55 11.41 -10.24
N ILE A 130 21.03 12.63 -10.51
CA ILE A 130 21.65 12.97 -11.79
C ILE A 130 23.14 12.66 -11.73
N TRP A 131 23.60 11.89 -12.71
CA TRP A 131 24.99 11.47 -12.88
C TRP A 131 25.54 12.00 -14.20
N VAL A 132 26.87 12.10 -14.28
CA VAL A 132 27.60 12.36 -15.51
C VAL A 132 28.72 11.34 -15.72
N MET A 133 28.99 11.03 -16.99
CA MET A 133 30.11 10.18 -17.42
C MET A 133 30.66 10.67 -18.76
N ASN A 134 31.85 10.20 -19.14
CA ASN A 134 32.39 10.40 -20.48
C ASN A 134 31.60 9.56 -21.51
N VAL A 135 31.61 9.96 -22.79
CA VAL A 135 30.90 9.23 -23.87
C VAL A 135 31.41 7.80 -24.11
N ASP A 136 32.56 7.43 -23.57
CA ASP A 136 33.07 6.05 -23.59
C ASP A 136 32.59 5.17 -22.41
N GLY A 137 31.82 5.73 -21.47
CA GLY A 137 31.34 5.08 -20.24
C GLY A 137 32.23 5.31 -19.01
N SER A 138 33.40 5.95 -19.17
CA SER A 138 34.34 6.17 -18.06
C SER A 138 33.98 7.37 -17.19
N ASN A 139 34.56 7.43 -15.98
CA ASN A 139 34.43 8.56 -15.05
C ASN A 139 32.98 8.88 -14.60
N ALA A 140 32.14 7.85 -14.47
CA ALA A 140 30.79 7.97 -13.91
C ALA A 140 30.80 8.52 -12.47
N HIS A 141 30.08 9.63 -12.22
CA HIS A 141 29.90 10.18 -10.88
C HIS A 141 28.60 11.01 -10.75
N ALA A 142 28.05 11.05 -9.54
CA ALA A 142 26.83 11.80 -9.23
C ALA A 142 27.10 13.31 -9.13
N VAL A 143 26.29 14.11 -9.83
CA VAL A 143 26.24 15.58 -9.73
C VAL A 143 25.38 15.99 -8.53
N THR A 144 24.29 15.27 -8.28
CA THR A 144 23.36 15.49 -7.16
C THR A 144 23.52 14.43 -6.07
N LYS A 145 23.04 14.72 -4.86
CA LYS A 145 23.22 13.87 -3.67
C LYS A 145 21.96 13.88 -2.79
N GLU A 146 20.81 13.65 -3.41
CA GLU A 146 19.51 13.65 -2.74
C GLU A 146 19.30 12.30 -2.05
N ASP A 147 18.82 12.35 -0.80
CA ASP A 147 18.71 11.23 0.14
C ASP A 147 17.26 10.79 0.40
N PHE A 148 16.30 11.49 -0.20
CA PHE A 148 14.85 11.22 -0.08
C PHE A 148 14.04 11.66 -1.32
N ARG A 149 14.45 12.75 -1.97
CA ARG A 149 13.79 13.26 -3.19
C ARG A 149 14.37 12.55 -4.42
N LEU A 150 13.52 12.26 -5.39
CA LEU A 150 13.90 11.58 -6.63
C LEU A 150 14.14 12.61 -7.75
N LEU A 151 15.26 12.49 -8.47
CA LEU A 151 15.63 13.37 -9.57
C LEU A 151 15.73 12.62 -10.89
N ASN A 152 15.16 13.19 -11.94
CA ASN A 152 15.15 12.61 -13.29
C ASN A 152 15.10 13.71 -14.38
N ASN A 153 14.99 13.29 -15.64
CA ASN A 153 14.92 14.13 -16.83
C ASN A 153 16.02 15.22 -16.90
N PRO A 154 17.31 14.85 -16.87
CA PRO A 154 18.40 15.81 -17.03
C PRO A 154 18.41 16.43 -18.43
N VAL A 155 18.72 17.72 -18.52
CA VAL A 155 19.03 18.44 -19.77
C VAL A 155 20.16 19.43 -19.55
N TRP A 156 21.14 19.46 -20.47
CA TRP A 156 22.26 20.39 -20.42
C TRP A 156 21.84 21.82 -20.79
N SER A 157 22.42 22.82 -20.13
CA SER A 157 22.42 24.19 -20.64
C SER A 157 23.25 24.28 -21.93
N PRO A 158 22.93 25.18 -22.88
CA PRO A 158 23.66 25.29 -24.14
C PRO A 158 25.17 25.62 -24.03
N ASP A 159 25.59 26.21 -22.90
CA ASP A 159 26.99 26.49 -22.58
C ASP A 159 27.74 25.32 -21.91
N GLY A 160 27.03 24.20 -21.65
CA GLY A 160 27.57 23.00 -21.01
C GLY A 160 27.98 23.17 -19.54
N GLN A 161 27.66 24.30 -18.88
CA GLN A 161 28.08 24.55 -17.50
C GLN A 161 27.07 24.03 -16.46
N TYR A 162 25.81 23.86 -16.84
CA TYR A 162 24.71 23.48 -15.96
C TYR A 162 23.88 22.32 -16.52
N ILE A 163 23.19 21.63 -15.62
CA ILE A 163 22.17 20.63 -15.93
C ILE A 163 20.89 21.04 -15.20
N ALA A 164 19.78 21.19 -15.93
CA ALA A 164 18.46 21.27 -15.34
C ALA A 164 17.86 19.86 -15.22
N ALA A 165 17.15 19.59 -14.12
CA ALA A 165 16.51 18.32 -13.85
C ALA A 165 15.19 18.52 -13.10
N ARG A 166 14.31 17.53 -13.17
CA ARG A 166 13.07 17.47 -12.40
C ARG A 166 13.35 16.86 -11.03
N LYS A 167 12.84 17.47 -9.96
CA LYS A 167 12.94 17.02 -8.57
C LYS A 167 11.54 16.76 -8.01
N HIS A 168 11.31 15.54 -7.51
CA HIS A 168 10.01 15.06 -7.05
C HIS A 168 9.73 15.30 -5.57
N TYR A 169 8.46 15.55 -5.25
CA TYR A 169 7.94 15.74 -3.90
C TYR A 169 6.71 14.86 -3.64
N SER A 170 6.88 13.85 -2.80
CA SER A 170 5.75 13.06 -2.29
C SER A 170 4.95 13.86 -1.23
N GLY A 171 3.62 13.79 -1.34
CA GLY A 171 2.66 14.30 -0.35
C GLY A 171 2.28 13.24 0.69
N THR A 172 1.02 13.21 1.13
CA THR A 172 0.50 12.07 1.90
C THR A 172 0.10 10.91 1.00
N ARG A 173 -0.42 11.19 -0.21
CA ARG A 173 -0.90 10.18 -1.18
C ARG A 173 -0.23 10.29 -2.56
N SER A 174 0.14 11.49 -2.97
CA SER A 174 0.72 11.76 -4.29
C SER A 174 2.22 11.47 -4.37
N LEU A 175 2.65 10.96 -5.53
CA LEU A 175 4.05 10.83 -5.95
C LEU A 175 4.47 11.83 -7.06
N GLY A 176 3.50 12.50 -7.71
CA GLY A 176 3.72 13.20 -8.98
C GLY A 176 4.19 14.65 -8.87
N SER A 177 4.00 15.32 -7.73
CA SER A 177 4.37 16.74 -7.61
C SER A 177 5.88 16.94 -7.80
N GLY A 178 6.25 18.02 -8.49
CA GLY A 178 7.63 18.25 -8.91
C GLY A 178 7.98 19.72 -9.12
N GLU A 179 9.28 19.97 -9.14
CA GLU A 179 9.93 21.26 -9.38
C GLU A 179 11.12 21.07 -10.31
N ILE A 180 11.50 22.11 -11.04
CA ILE A 180 12.70 22.11 -11.90
C ILE A 180 13.82 22.80 -11.14
N TRP A 181 14.97 22.13 -11.09
CA TRP A 181 16.16 22.58 -10.40
C TRP A 181 17.36 22.57 -11.35
N MET A 182 18.24 23.54 -11.22
CA MET A 182 19.43 23.70 -12.05
C MET A 182 20.70 23.55 -11.22
N TYR A 183 21.59 22.66 -11.64
CA TYR A 183 22.82 22.29 -10.94
C TYR A 183 24.02 22.67 -11.80
N HIS A 184 25.10 23.15 -11.18
CA HIS A 184 26.38 23.27 -11.87
C HIS A 184 26.95 21.86 -12.10
N THR A 185 27.66 21.63 -13.20
CA THR A 185 28.18 20.30 -13.58
C THR A 185 29.19 19.72 -12.58
N SER A 186 29.87 20.58 -11.80
CA SER A 186 30.72 20.15 -10.67
C SER A 186 29.95 19.82 -9.38
N GLY A 187 28.61 19.78 -9.44
CA GLY A 187 27.72 19.56 -8.29
C GLY A 187 27.38 20.82 -7.49
N GLY A 188 26.57 20.62 -6.45
CA GLY A 188 26.05 21.66 -5.54
C GLY A 188 24.62 21.35 -5.08
N SER A 189 24.01 22.20 -4.26
CA SER A 189 22.61 22.05 -3.81
C SER A 189 21.57 22.38 -4.88
N GLY A 190 22.00 22.95 -6.01
CA GLY A 190 21.14 23.42 -7.08
C GLY A 190 20.45 24.76 -6.80
N VAL A 191 19.81 25.30 -7.84
CA VAL A 191 19.00 26.51 -7.85
C VAL A 191 17.60 26.15 -8.34
N GLN A 192 16.59 26.43 -7.53
CA GLN A 192 15.19 26.22 -7.91
C GLN A 192 14.77 27.18 -9.03
N LEU A 193 14.21 26.65 -10.13
CA LEU A 193 13.70 27.45 -11.24
C LEU A 193 12.19 27.75 -11.12
N ASN A 194 11.41 26.88 -10.47
CA ASN A 194 9.98 27.08 -10.22
C ASN A 194 9.50 26.35 -8.95
N GLU A 195 8.35 26.79 -8.45
CA GLU A 195 7.62 26.14 -7.36
C GLU A 195 6.58 25.18 -7.92
N LYS A 196 6.35 24.06 -7.23
CA LYS A 196 5.25 23.12 -7.53
C LYS A 196 3.88 23.81 -7.34
N PRO A 197 2.88 23.53 -8.18
CA PRO A 197 1.55 24.14 -8.07
C PRO A 197 0.82 23.74 -6.77
N ASN A 198 0.92 22.48 -6.37
CA ASN A 198 0.46 21.91 -5.11
C ASN A 198 1.14 20.53 -4.88
N TRP A 199 0.66 19.74 -3.92
CA TRP A 199 1.24 18.42 -3.60
C TRP A 199 0.81 17.28 -4.55
N GLN A 200 -0.15 17.50 -5.45
CA GLN A 200 -0.76 16.42 -6.24
C GLN A 200 -0.74 16.59 -7.78
N LYS A 201 -0.64 17.82 -8.30
CA LYS A 201 -0.56 18.07 -9.75
C LYS A 201 0.89 17.95 -10.24
N ASP A 202 1.05 17.26 -11.36
CA ASP A 202 2.33 16.88 -11.97
C ASP A 202 3.00 18.06 -12.68
N LEU A 203 4.34 18.06 -12.75
CA LEU A 203 5.14 19.08 -13.44
C LEU A 203 6.30 18.41 -14.16
N GLY A 204 6.13 18.18 -15.46
CA GLY A 204 7.02 17.36 -16.27
C GLY A 204 8.27 18.09 -16.76
N GLU A 205 8.65 17.82 -18.00
CA GLU A 205 10.06 17.64 -18.33
C GLU A 205 10.74 18.93 -18.85
N PRO A 206 11.91 19.33 -18.32
CA PRO A 206 12.58 20.56 -18.73
C PRO A 206 13.25 20.44 -20.11
N ALA A 207 13.29 21.54 -20.85
CA ALA A 207 14.14 21.71 -22.04
C ALA A 207 14.62 23.17 -22.19
N PHE A 208 15.88 23.39 -22.57
CA PHE A 208 16.41 24.74 -22.82
C PHE A 208 16.11 25.22 -24.25
N SER A 209 15.96 26.54 -24.45
CA SER A 209 16.16 27.13 -25.79
C SER A 209 17.64 27.09 -26.20
N PRO A 210 17.95 27.05 -27.51
CA PRO A 210 19.35 27.04 -27.98
C PRO A 210 20.18 28.26 -27.58
N ASP A 211 19.53 29.41 -27.33
CA ASP A 211 20.17 30.65 -26.86
C ASP A 211 20.37 30.69 -25.32
N GLY A 212 19.94 29.65 -24.59
CA GLY A 212 20.04 29.56 -23.13
C GLY A 212 19.11 30.49 -22.37
N ARG A 213 18.25 31.26 -23.04
CA ARG A 213 17.37 32.26 -22.39
C ARG A 213 16.15 31.64 -21.70
N TYR A 214 15.62 30.56 -22.24
CA TYR A 214 14.34 29.99 -21.82
C TYR A 214 14.47 28.56 -21.34
N VAL A 215 13.65 28.19 -20.34
CA VAL A 215 13.34 26.80 -20.00
C VAL A 215 11.87 26.55 -20.29
N TYR A 216 11.62 25.52 -21.07
CA TYR A 216 10.30 24.97 -21.38
C TYR A 216 10.01 23.80 -20.46
N TYR A 217 8.75 23.60 -20.07
CA TYR A 217 8.31 22.44 -19.30
C TYR A 217 6.81 22.19 -19.44
N SER A 218 6.38 20.94 -19.27
CA SER A 218 4.98 20.55 -19.18
C SER A 218 4.48 20.67 -17.73
N GLN A 219 3.18 20.93 -17.53
CA GLN A 219 2.56 20.93 -16.21
C GLN A 219 1.09 20.50 -16.31
N ASP A 220 0.62 19.69 -15.36
CA ASP A 220 -0.81 19.40 -15.18
C ASP A 220 -1.54 20.70 -14.77
N THR A 221 -2.62 21.00 -15.49
CA THR A 221 -3.44 22.21 -15.35
C THR A 221 -4.91 21.90 -15.10
N THR A 222 -5.24 20.64 -14.80
CA THR A 222 -6.58 20.25 -14.36
C THR A 222 -6.98 20.98 -13.07
N GLU A 223 -8.29 21.21 -12.89
CA GLU A 223 -8.79 21.99 -11.75
C GLU A 223 -8.57 21.27 -10.41
N GLY A 224 -8.68 22.03 -9.31
CA GLY A 224 -8.53 21.49 -7.95
C GLY A 224 -7.10 21.19 -7.51
N ASN A 225 -6.98 20.63 -6.31
CA ASN A 225 -5.69 20.35 -5.65
C ASN A 225 -5.44 18.85 -5.41
N SER A 226 -6.30 17.99 -5.93
CA SER A 226 -6.19 16.53 -5.87
C SER A 226 -5.61 15.95 -7.16
N PHE A 227 -4.98 14.79 -7.04
CA PHE A 227 -4.68 13.92 -8.16
C PHE A 227 -5.95 13.21 -8.63
N GLU A 228 -6.04 12.97 -9.93
CA GLU A 228 -7.18 12.33 -10.59
C GLU A 228 -6.65 11.25 -11.53
N TYR A 229 -7.14 10.02 -11.38
CA TYR A 229 -6.96 8.96 -12.38
C TYR A 229 -7.92 9.19 -13.55
N ASN A 230 -7.61 8.63 -14.72
CA ASN A 230 -8.51 8.55 -15.86
C ASN A 230 -9.05 9.91 -16.35
N LYS A 231 -8.23 10.96 -16.19
CA LYS A 231 -8.52 12.33 -16.64
C LYS A 231 -8.89 12.34 -18.12
N ASP A 232 -9.97 13.02 -18.51
CA ASP A 232 -10.41 13.08 -19.91
C ASP A 232 -9.33 13.69 -20.81
N SER A 233 -8.68 12.85 -21.62
CA SER A 233 -7.62 13.26 -22.53
C SER A 233 -8.11 13.94 -23.80
N ASN A 234 -9.44 14.06 -24.01
CA ASN A 234 -10.02 14.98 -24.99
C ASN A 234 -10.02 16.43 -24.47
N GLY A 235 -10.00 16.61 -23.15
CA GLY A 235 -9.81 17.91 -22.50
C GLY A 235 -8.36 18.41 -22.58
N GLN A 236 -8.06 19.46 -21.81
CA GLN A 236 -6.70 19.93 -21.60
C GLN A 236 -6.21 19.44 -20.23
N ILE A 237 -5.40 18.38 -20.22
CA ILE A 237 -4.73 17.93 -19.00
C ILE A 237 -3.48 18.79 -18.77
N TYR A 238 -2.50 18.68 -19.67
CA TYR A 238 -1.23 19.39 -19.57
C TYR A 238 -1.15 20.65 -20.47
N GLN A 239 -0.39 21.65 -20.01
CA GLN A 239 0.09 22.77 -20.82
C GLN A 239 1.63 22.80 -20.84
N ILE A 240 2.21 23.37 -21.90
CA ILE A 240 3.63 23.70 -21.95
C ILE A 240 3.82 25.17 -21.57
N PHE A 241 4.60 25.37 -20.52
CA PHE A 241 5.06 26.65 -20.04
C PHE A 241 6.47 26.96 -20.55
N ARG A 242 6.77 28.26 -20.67
CA ARG A 242 8.11 28.79 -20.93
C ARG A 242 8.45 29.82 -19.86
N LYS A 243 9.55 29.60 -19.15
CA LYS A 243 10.16 30.54 -18.20
C LYS A 243 11.32 31.28 -18.88
N ASP A 244 11.33 32.61 -18.79
CA ASP A 244 12.49 33.44 -19.12
C ASP A 244 13.47 33.45 -17.93
N LEU A 245 14.73 33.06 -18.15
CA LEU A 245 15.74 33.01 -17.11
C LEU A 245 16.33 34.39 -16.78
N GLN A 246 16.12 35.41 -17.61
CA GLN A 246 16.65 36.75 -17.39
C GLN A 246 15.79 37.57 -16.41
N ASP A 247 14.46 37.45 -16.50
CA ASP A 247 13.51 38.20 -15.65
C ASP A 247 12.53 37.33 -14.84
N GLY A 248 12.64 36.00 -14.97
CA GLY A 248 11.87 35.02 -14.22
C GLY A 248 10.44 34.81 -14.70
N LYS A 249 9.94 35.55 -15.70
CA LYS A 249 8.54 35.48 -16.15
C LYS A 249 8.20 34.12 -16.75
N VAL A 250 7.04 33.61 -16.37
CA VAL A 250 6.47 32.35 -16.86
C VAL A 250 5.27 32.65 -17.77
N LYS A 251 5.13 31.92 -18.87
CA LYS A 251 3.95 31.97 -19.76
C LYS A 251 3.60 30.57 -20.24
N ALA A 252 2.31 30.21 -20.24
CA ALA A 252 1.81 29.12 -21.07
C ALA A 252 1.99 29.50 -22.55
N ILE A 253 2.50 28.58 -23.36
CA ILE A 253 2.77 28.81 -24.79
C ILE A 253 2.16 27.74 -25.71
N VAL A 254 1.82 26.57 -25.17
CA VAL A 254 1.06 25.50 -25.84
C VAL A 254 0.05 24.93 -24.85
N GLY A 255 -1.17 24.68 -25.30
CA GLY A 255 -2.27 24.12 -24.51
C GLY A 255 -3.41 23.64 -25.40
N GLY A 256 -4.61 23.52 -24.84
CA GLY A 256 -5.81 23.06 -25.55
C GLY A 256 -6.08 21.54 -25.48
N PRO A 257 -7.13 21.08 -26.17
CA PRO A 257 -7.54 19.67 -26.25
C PRO A 257 -6.40 18.71 -26.60
N GLY A 258 -6.40 17.52 -25.98
CA GLY A 258 -5.33 16.52 -26.14
C GLY A 258 -4.12 16.73 -25.23
N GLY A 259 -4.10 17.85 -24.49
CA GLY A 259 -2.96 18.32 -23.70
C GLY A 259 -1.72 18.65 -24.53
N ALA A 260 -0.65 19.09 -23.86
CA ALA A 260 0.65 19.32 -24.49
C ALA A 260 1.78 18.96 -23.51
N VAL A 261 2.65 18.02 -23.89
CA VAL A 261 3.73 17.47 -23.05
C VAL A 261 5.04 17.28 -23.82
N ARG A 262 6.14 16.96 -23.10
CA ARG A 262 7.49 16.71 -23.64
C ARG A 262 7.96 17.78 -24.66
N PRO A 263 8.17 19.04 -24.25
CA PRO A 263 8.67 20.10 -25.13
C PRO A 263 10.13 19.88 -25.55
N VAL A 264 10.43 20.00 -26.84
CA VAL A 264 11.81 19.93 -27.38
C VAL A 264 12.02 21.02 -28.46
N PRO A 265 12.67 22.15 -28.12
CA PRO A 265 13.00 23.20 -29.08
C PRO A 265 13.97 22.73 -30.18
N SER A 266 13.81 23.24 -31.41
CA SER A 266 14.76 22.96 -32.50
C SER A 266 16.10 23.66 -32.28
N PRO A 267 17.24 23.08 -32.73
CA PRO A 267 18.58 23.70 -32.59
C PRO A 267 18.71 25.11 -33.17
N ASP A 268 17.88 25.48 -34.15
CA ASP A 268 17.83 26.82 -34.76
C ASP A 268 16.83 27.79 -34.10
N GLY A 269 16.14 27.34 -33.04
CA GLY A 269 15.25 28.16 -32.21
C GLY A 269 13.91 28.52 -32.84
N LYS A 270 13.59 28.03 -34.05
CA LYS A 270 12.38 28.40 -34.80
C LYS A 270 11.16 27.53 -34.50
N TYR A 271 11.37 26.29 -34.07
CA TYR A 271 10.30 25.33 -33.84
C TYR A 271 10.36 24.75 -32.43
N LEU A 272 9.20 24.32 -31.94
CA LEU A 272 9.05 23.51 -30.75
C LEU A 272 8.34 22.21 -31.14
N ALA A 273 9.03 21.09 -31.01
CA ALA A 273 8.39 19.78 -31.07
C ALA A 273 7.75 19.46 -29.71
N PHE A 274 6.59 18.80 -29.72
CA PHE A 274 5.88 18.38 -28.52
C PHE A 274 4.92 17.22 -28.81
N VAL A 275 4.45 16.55 -27.76
CA VAL A 275 3.43 15.50 -27.86
C VAL A 275 2.07 16.05 -27.42
N ARG A 276 1.04 15.76 -28.21
CA ARG A 276 -0.38 16.02 -27.92
C ARG A 276 -1.19 14.84 -28.42
N ARG A 277 -2.33 14.54 -27.81
CA ARG A 277 -3.28 13.55 -28.34
C ARG A 277 -4.24 14.14 -29.35
N ILE A 278 -4.55 13.37 -30.38
CA ILE A 278 -5.73 13.56 -31.23
C ILE A 278 -6.67 12.42 -30.88
N ARG A 279 -7.79 12.71 -30.19
CA ARG A 279 -8.61 11.68 -29.51
C ARG A 279 -7.73 10.82 -28.59
N ASN A 280 -7.65 9.52 -28.81
CA ASN A 280 -6.83 8.59 -28.03
C ASN A 280 -5.43 8.33 -28.61
N GLN A 281 -5.07 8.96 -29.73
CA GLN A 281 -3.81 8.75 -30.44
C GLN A 281 -2.79 9.85 -30.09
N SER A 282 -1.76 9.49 -29.31
CA SER A 282 -0.61 10.36 -29.08
C SER A 282 0.09 10.67 -30.40
N THR A 283 0.40 11.94 -30.63
CA THR A 283 0.85 12.47 -31.91
C THR A 283 1.99 13.45 -31.68
N LEU A 284 3.04 13.38 -32.50
CA LEU A 284 4.07 14.42 -32.51
C LEU A 284 3.54 15.64 -33.24
N PHE A 285 3.64 16.81 -32.61
CA PHE A 285 3.33 18.11 -33.19
C PHE A 285 4.58 18.98 -33.32
N LEU A 286 4.55 19.88 -34.30
CA LEU A 286 5.44 21.03 -34.37
C LEU A 286 4.66 22.31 -34.14
N LYS A 287 5.24 23.23 -33.36
CA LYS A 287 4.83 24.63 -33.29
C LYS A 287 5.91 25.52 -33.89
N ASN A 288 5.54 26.39 -34.83
CA ASN A 288 6.39 27.49 -35.26
C ASN A 288 6.39 28.58 -34.18
N LEU A 289 7.56 28.97 -33.67
CA LEU A 289 7.69 29.89 -32.53
C LEU A 289 7.54 31.37 -32.94
N ASP A 290 7.67 31.70 -34.23
CA ASP A 290 7.46 33.05 -34.76
C ASP A 290 5.97 33.30 -35.10
N THR A 291 5.32 32.36 -35.79
CA THR A 291 3.92 32.49 -36.24
C THR A 291 2.89 31.97 -35.24
N GLY A 292 3.31 31.05 -34.36
CA GLY A 292 2.43 30.33 -33.45
C GLY A 292 1.65 29.16 -34.08
N GLU A 293 1.82 28.92 -35.38
CA GLU A 293 1.17 27.82 -36.12
C GLU A 293 1.55 26.45 -35.52
N GLU A 294 0.57 25.54 -35.42
CA GLU A 294 0.74 24.18 -34.90
C GLU A 294 0.31 23.15 -35.94
N VAL A 295 1.16 22.16 -36.20
CA VAL A 295 0.95 21.11 -37.21
C VAL A 295 1.17 19.74 -36.58
N ALA A 296 0.23 18.82 -36.80
CA ALA A 296 0.42 17.40 -36.49
C ALA A 296 1.46 16.82 -37.46
N ALA A 297 2.61 16.42 -36.96
CA ALA A 297 3.75 15.97 -37.77
C ALA A 297 3.73 14.45 -37.98
N TRP A 298 3.38 13.67 -36.96
CA TRP A 298 3.39 12.20 -37.05
C TRP A 298 2.48 11.53 -36.00
N PRO A 299 1.40 10.82 -36.41
CA PRO A 299 0.38 10.28 -35.51
C PRO A 299 0.65 8.84 -35.05
N GLU A 300 1.89 8.36 -35.15
CA GLU A 300 2.26 6.95 -34.95
C GLU A 300 2.92 6.67 -33.58
N LEU A 301 2.94 7.65 -32.67
CA LEU A 301 3.50 7.49 -31.32
C LEU A 301 2.67 6.50 -30.48
N GLU A 302 3.29 5.88 -29.49
CA GLU A 302 2.54 5.07 -28.51
C GLU A 302 1.80 5.94 -27.49
N ARG A 303 0.86 5.34 -26.76
CA ARG A 303 0.03 6.05 -25.77
C ARG A 303 0.91 6.64 -24.65
N ASP A 304 0.79 7.96 -24.47
CA ASP A 304 1.43 8.69 -23.36
C ASP A 304 0.75 8.46 -22.00
N MET A 305 1.41 8.91 -20.92
CA MET A 305 0.96 8.79 -19.53
C MET A 305 0.09 9.97 -19.03
N GLN A 306 -0.51 10.79 -19.90
CA GLN A 306 -1.23 12.00 -19.45
C GLN A 306 -2.38 11.72 -18.44
N GLU A 307 -2.97 10.52 -18.49
CA GLU A 307 -4.09 10.09 -17.66
C GLU A 307 -3.68 9.39 -16.34
N SER A 308 -2.38 9.37 -15.99
CA SER A 308 -1.86 8.73 -14.77
C SER A 308 -0.73 9.54 -14.11
N TRP A 309 -0.03 8.94 -13.13
CA TRP A 309 1.25 9.46 -12.65
C TRP A 309 2.36 9.28 -13.70
N ALA A 310 3.16 10.32 -13.89
CA ALA A 310 4.19 10.40 -14.93
C ALA A 310 5.54 10.83 -14.34
N ILE A 311 6.02 10.15 -13.29
CA ILE A 311 7.22 10.56 -12.53
C ILE A 311 8.43 10.70 -13.46
N HIS A 312 8.72 9.65 -14.24
CA HIS A 312 9.82 9.64 -15.19
C HIS A 312 9.53 10.46 -16.47
N GLY A 313 8.43 11.21 -16.54
CA GLY A 313 7.97 11.95 -17.72
C GLY A 313 6.78 11.29 -18.39
N VAL A 314 6.07 12.05 -19.22
CA VAL A 314 4.74 11.71 -19.75
C VAL A 314 4.82 10.89 -21.05
N TYR A 315 5.88 11.05 -21.81
CA TYR A 315 6.25 10.23 -22.97
C TYR A 315 7.78 10.09 -22.99
N PRO A 316 8.41 9.02 -23.52
CA PRO A 316 9.86 8.93 -23.59
C PRO A 316 10.51 10.09 -24.34
N SER A 317 11.79 10.36 -24.08
CA SER A 317 12.47 11.49 -24.73
C SER A 317 12.77 11.24 -26.20
N PHE A 318 12.81 12.33 -26.97
CA PHE A 318 13.21 12.36 -28.36
C PHE A 318 14.06 13.62 -28.61
N ALA A 319 14.83 13.63 -29.68
CA ALA A 319 15.79 14.70 -29.97
C ALA A 319 15.77 15.12 -31.44
N TRP A 320 16.07 16.39 -31.69
CA TRP A 320 16.29 16.89 -33.05
C TRP A 320 17.66 16.46 -33.57
N MET A 321 17.73 16.12 -34.85
CA MET A 321 19.00 16.11 -35.58
C MET A 321 19.60 17.54 -35.60
N PRO A 322 20.94 17.71 -35.53
CA PRO A 322 21.59 19.03 -35.43
C PRO A 322 21.21 20.05 -36.52
N GLY A 323 20.71 19.60 -37.68
CA GLY A 323 20.26 20.45 -38.77
C GLY A 323 18.82 21.00 -38.67
N SER A 324 18.09 20.79 -37.57
CA SER A 324 16.68 21.19 -37.38
C SER A 324 15.68 20.67 -38.43
N LYS A 325 16.00 19.59 -39.14
CA LYS A 325 15.15 19.03 -40.22
C LYS A 325 14.46 17.73 -39.89
N GLU A 326 14.99 17.00 -38.92
CA GLU A 326 14.57 15.63 -38.60
C GLU A 326 14.62 15.43 -37.08
N ILE A 327 13.83 14.49 -36.57
CA ILE A 327 13.73 14.12 -35.16
C ILE A 327 13.99 12.62 -35.04
N VAL A 328 14.72 12.20 -34.01
CA VAL A 328 14.86 10.79 -33.62
C VAL A 328 14.00 10.53 -32.40
N VAL A 329 13.10 9.55 -32.49
CA VAL A 329 12.04 9.26 -31.51
C VAL A 329 11.79 7.76 -31.37
N TRP A 330 11.44 7.30 -30.17
CA TRP A 330 10.92 5.95 -29.95
C TRP A 330 9.41 5.88 -30.21
N ALA A 331 8.97 4.85 -30.93
CA ALA A 331 7.56 4.45 -31.09
C ALA A 331 7.46 3.02 -31.64
N GLN A 332 6.39 2.30 -31.31
CA GLN A 332 6.09 0.96 -31.84
C GLN A 332 7.23 -0.04 -31.59
N GLY A 333 7.80 0.04 -30.39
CA GLY A 333 8.97 -0.74 -29.95
C GLY A 333 10.29 -0.35 -30.62
N LYS A 334 10.31 0.62 -31.55
CA LYS A 334 11.43 0.90 -32.47
C LYS A 334 11.92 2.35 -32.35
N ILE A 335 13.12 2.59 -32.88
CA ILE A 335 13.69 3.93 -33.02
C ILE A 335 13.43 4.42 -34.45
N TRP A 336 12.93 5.64 -34.60
CA TRP A 336 12.55 6.23 -35.89
C TRP A 336 13.25 7.56 -36.12
N ARG A 337 13.76 7.76 -37.33
CA ARG A 337 14.20 9.04 -37.88
C ARG A 337 13.07 9.62 -38.73
N LEU A 338 12.50 10.71 -38.27
CA LEU A 338 11.33 11.37 -38.84
C LEU A 338 11.73 12.73 -39.43
N ASP A 339 11.36 13.00 -40.68
CA ASP A 339 11.20 14.38 -41.17
C ASP A 339 9.77 14.84 -40.81
N PRO A 340 9.59 15.72 -39.80
CA PRO A 340 8.28 16.16 -39.34
C PRO A 340 7.60 17.16 -40.29
N PHE A 341 8.33 17.73 -41.25
CA PHE A 341 7.79 18.65 -42.25
C PHE A 341 7.27 17.90 -43.49
N ALA A 342 7.98 16.84 -43.89
CA ALA A 342 7.56 15.91 -44.94
C ALA A 342 6.68 14.76 -44.43
N GLN A 343 6.43 14.68 -43.11
CA GLN A 343 5.69 13.63 -42.41
C GLN A 343 6.20 12.21 -42.74
N LYS A 344 7.52 12.05 -42.89
CA LYS A 344 8.14 10.80 -43.36
C LYS A 344 9.08 10.23 -42.31
N ALA A 345 8.72 9.06 -41.77
CA ALA A 345 9.57 8.28 -40.87
C ALA A 345 10.38 7.20 -41.62
N THR A 346 11.58 6.91 -41.11
CA THR A 346 12.43 5.78 -41.50
C THR A 346 12.97 5.12 -40.23
N GLU A 347 12.89 3.81 -40.13
CA GLU A 347 13.40 3.05 -38.97
C GLU A 347 14.93 3.20 -38.86
N ILE A 348 15.43 3.42 -37.64
CA ILE A 348 16.82 3.18 -37.26
C ILE A 348 16.84 1.80 -36.59
N PRO A 349 17.23 0.72 -37.31
CA PRO A 349 17.18 -0.62 -36.75
C PRO A 349 18.25 -0.76 -35.66
N PHE A 350 17.86 -1.30 -34.50
CA PHE A 350 18.80 -1.61 -33.42
C PHE A 350 18.74 -3.09 -33.08
N HIS A 351 19.80 -3.59 -32.46
CA HIS A 351 19.85 -4.93 -31.88
C HIS A 351 20.65 -4.86 -30.58
N VAL A 352 20.02 -5.25 -29.47
CA VAL A 352 20.67 -5.45 -28.18
C VAL A 352 20.80 -6.95 -27.95
N LYS A 353 22.03 -7.43 -27.74
CA LYS A 353 22.33 -8.80 -27.34
C LYS A 353 23.21 -8.78 -26.11
N ASP A 354 22.60 -9.01 -24.96
CA ASP A 354 23.17 -8.69 -23.65
C ASP A 354 22.59 -9.60 -22.55
N THR A 355 22.92 -9.33 -21.30
CA THR A 355 22.37 -10.02 -20.13
C THR A 355 21.91 -9.03 -19.05
N ARG A 356 21.11 -9.50 -18.09
CA ARG A 356 20.80 -8.76 -16.86
C ARG A 356 21.06 -9.64 -15.63
N GLU A 357 21.65 -9.06 -14.60
CA GLU A 357 21.69 -9.68 -13.28
C GLU A 357 20.37 -9.43 -12.55
N ILE A 358 19.78 -10.48 -11.97
CA ILE A 358 18.55 -10.44 -11.18
C ILE A 358 18.75 -11.14 -9.83
N ARG A 359 17.75 -11.06 -8.96
CA ARG A 359 17.62 -11.89 -7.76
C ARG A 359 16.42 -12.83 -7.86
N SER A 360 16.51 -13.98 -7.21
CA SER A 360 15.35 -14.88 -7.06
C SER A 360 14.20 -14.22 -6.32
N ALA A 361 12.98 -14.43 -6.83
CA ALA A 361 11.74 -13.98 -6.22
C ALA A 361 11.60 -14.50 -4.79
N VAL A 362 11.35 -13.61 -3.82
CA VAL A 362 11.13 -13.99 -2.41
C VAL A 362 9.77 -14.65 -2.27
N ARG A 363 9.73 -15.94 -1.91
CA ARG A 363 8.51 -16.75 -1.78
C ARG A 363 8.70 -17.90 -0.80
N PHE A 364 7.74 -18.10 0.10
CA PHE A 364 7.75 -19.18 1.09
C PHE A 364 6.42 -19.97 1.06
N PRO A 365 6.43 -21.27 1.41
CA PRO A 365 5.20 -22.05 1.54
C PRO A 365 4.51 -21.79 2.88
N HIS A 366 3.19 -21.62 2.88
CA HIS A 366 2.41 -21.36 4.10
C HIS A 366 1.29 -22.39 4.30
N ALA A 367 0.99 -22.74 5.56
CA ALA A 367 -0.08 -23.67 5.90
C ALA A 367 -1.45 -22.98 5.84
N VAL A 368 -2.39 -23.52 5.05
CA VAL A 368 -3.69 -22.88 4.80
C VAL A 368 -4.76 -23.29 5.82
N ALA A 369 -4.67 -24.52 6.31
CA ALA A 369 -5.58 -25.09 7.32
C ALA A 369 -4.82 -26.05 8.24
N PRO A 370 -3.99 -25.55 9.17
CA PRO A 370 -3.43 -26.37 10.24
C PRO A 370 -4.55 -26.80 11.21
N ASP A 371 -4.41 -27.95 11.88
CA ASP A 371 -5.43 -28.42 12.84
C ASP A 371 -5.46 -27.55 14.13
N GLN A 372 -4.37 -26.85 14.44
CA GLN A 372 -4.24 -25.86 15.52
C GLN A 372 -3.45 -24.65 15.05
N PHE A 373 -3.68 -23.48 15.65
CA PHE A 373 -2.94 -22.25 15.37
C PHE A 373 -2.73 -21.42 16.63
N ASP A 374 -1.65 -20.64 16.68
CA ASP A 374 -1.41 -19.69 17.76
C ASP A 374 -2.20 -18.40 17.53
N VAL A 375 -2.80 -17.88 18.61
CA VAL A 375 -3.56 -16.64 18.61
C VAL A 375 -2.58 -15.47 18.83
N HIS A 376 -2.23 -14.79 17.75
CA HIS A 376 -1.30 -13.66 17.75
C HIS A 376 -2.01 -12.34 18.04
N GLN A 377 -3.29 -12.18 17.66
CA GLN A 377 -3.99 -10.90 17.83
C GLN A 377 -4.67 -10.72 19.19
N LEU A 378 -3.90 -10.17 20.12
CA LEU A 378 -4.39 -9.76 21.43
C LEU A 378 -4.76 -8.27 21.40
N ARG A 379 -6.06 -7.97 21.32
CA ARG A 379 -6.57 -6.60 21.18
C ARG A 379 -6.76 -5.93 22.54
N SER A 380 -6.33 -4.68 22.66
CA SER A 380 -6.48 -3.84 23.86
C SER A 380 -5.92 -4.51 25.13
N VAL A 381 -4.67 -4.99 25.05
CA VAL A 381 -3.96 -5.60 26.18
C VAL A 381 -3.86 -4.62 27.34
N ASN A 382 -4.28 -5.04 28.54
CA ASN A 382 -4.23 -4.23 29.75
C ASN A 382 -3.82 -5.07 30.97
N VAL A 383 -2.75 -4.66 31.63
CA VAL A 383 -2.20 -5.24 32.87
C VAL A 383 -2.91 -4.63 34.08
N ALA A 384 -3.18 -5.45 35.08
CA ALA A 384 -3.75 -5.00 36.35
C ALA A 384 -2.79 -4.03 37.07
N PRO A 385 -3.28 -3.04 37.83
CA PRO A 385 -2.42 -2.03 38.46
C PRO A 385 -1.33 -2.59 39.40
N GLN A 386 -1.50 -3.83 39.88
CA GLN A 386 -0.57 -4.56 40.74
C GLN A 386 0.49 -5.36 39.96
N GLY A 387 0.37 -5.46 38.63
CA GLY A 387 1.28 -6.25 37.78
C GLY A 387 1.04 -7.77 37.81
N ASP A 388 0.02 -8.25 38.52
CA ASP A 388 -0.21 -9.69 38.76
C ASP A 388 -1.15 -10.37 37.76
N LYS A 389 -1.85 -9.61 36.90
CA LYS A 389 -2.76 -10.13 35.86
C LYS A 389 -2.72 -9.29 34.59
N VAL A 390 -3.12 -9.90 33.47
CA VAL A 390 -3.40 -9.21 32.21
C VAL A 390 -4.77 -9.61 31.66
N VAL A 391 -5.48 -8.67 31.04
CA VAL A 391 -6.74 -8.88 30.31
C VAL A 391 -6.60 -8.37 28.88
N TYR A 392 -7.23 -9.06 27.92
CA TYR A 392 -7.27 -8.67 26.52
C TYR A 392 -8.51 -9.25 25.82
N SER A 393 -8.81 -8.74 24.61
CA SER A 393 -9.82 -9.32 23.71
C SER A 393 -9.13 -10.15 22.62
N ALA A 394 -9.54 -11.40 22.46
CA ALA A 394 -9.06 -12.31 21.41
C ALA A 394 -10.24 -13.20 20.96
N LEU A 395 -10.29 -13.58 19.68
CA LEU A 395 -11.37 -14.41 19.11
C LEU A 395 -12.80 -13.93 19.45
N GLY A 396 -12.98 -12.60 19.56
CA GLY A 396 -14.25 -11.94 19.88
C GLY A 396 -14.59 -11.88 21.38
N HIS A 397 -13.69 -12.28 22.27
CA HIS A 397 -14.00 -12.53 23.67
C HIS A 397 -12.91 -12.07 24.64
N LEU A 398 -13.28 -11.81 25.91
CA LEU A 398 -12.30 -11.45 26.94
C LEU A 398 -11.61 -12.68 27.55
N TYR A 399 -10.28 -12.60 27.59
CA TYR A 399 -9.41 -13.54 28.29
C TYR A 399 -8.65 -12.81 29.40
N ILE A 400 -8.42 -13.51 30.52
CA ILE A 400 -7.59 -13.06 31.63
C ILE A 400 -6.52 -14.11 31.94
N ARG A 401 -5.33 -13.67 32.35
CA ARG A 401 -4.18 -14.50 32.71
C ARG A 401 -3.49 -13.95 33.95
N ASP A 402 -3.14 -14.82 34.90
CA ASP A 402 -2.24 -14.47 36.01
C ASP A 402 -0.79 -14.36 35.50
N LEU A 403 -0.08 -13.33 35.94
CA LEU A 403 1.30 -13.05 35.54
C LEU A 403 2.31 -13.56 36.58
N PRO A 404 3.50 -14.03 36.15
CA PRO A 404 3.88 -14.29 34.76
C PRO A 404 3.39 -15.67 34.24
N ASN A 405 3.08 -16.61 35.14
CA ASN A 405 3.04 -18.06 34.84
C ASN A 405 1.64 -18.68 34.69
N GLY A 406 0.56 -17.90 34.75
CA GLY A 406 -0.80 -18.42 34.58
C GLY A 406 -1.13 -18.79 33.14
N THR A 407 -2.24 -19.51 32.94
CA THR A 407 -2.79 -19.82 31.61
C THR A 407 -3.93 -18.85 31.28
N PRO A 408 -4.01 -18.31 30.05
CA PRO A 408 -5.18 -17.57 29.58
C PRO A 408 -6.46 -18.38 29.74
N HIS A 409 -7.51 -17.75 30.24
CA HIS A 409 -8.84 -18.33 30.30
C HIS A 409 -9.91 -17.25 30.12
N ARG A 410 -11.08 -17.67 29.65
CA ARG A 410 -12.23 -16.79 29.42
C ARG A 410 -12.66 -16.08 30.72
N LEU A 411 -12.66 -14.75 30.70
CA LEU A 411 -13.14 -13.91 31.82
C LEU A 411 -14.66 -13.95 31.96
N THR A 412 -15.37 -14.09 30.84
CA THR A 412 -16.84 -14.21 30.78
C THR A 412 -17.26 -15.60 30.31
N LYS A 413 -18.48 -16.02 30.67
CA LYS A 413 -19.04 -17.34 30.29
C LYS A 413 -20.07 -17.28 29.14
N GLN A 414 -20.20 -16.12 28.50
CA GLN A 414 -21.22 -15.86 27.49
C GLN A 414 -20.66 -16.01 26.07
N ASN A 415 -21.49 -16.46 25.13
CA ASN A 415 -21.11 -16.68 23.72
C ASN A 415 -22.14 -16.05 22.74
N SER A 416 -22.86 -15.02 23.18
CA SER A 416 -23.95 -14.39 22.40
C SER A 416 -23.55 -13.09 21.69
N TYR A 417 -22.59 -12.36 22.26
CA TYR A 417 -22.04 -11.11 21.74
C TYR A 417 -20.51 -11.12 21.81
N PHE A 418 -19.87 -10.28 21.01
CA PHE A 418 -18.43 -10.04 21.10
C PHE A 418 -18.09 -8.99 22.17
N GLU A 419 -16.85 -9.01 22.66
CA GLU A 419 -16.37 -8.23 23.80
C GLU A 419 -15.02 -7.57 23.49
N TYR A 420 -14.91 -6.26 23.73
CA TYR A 420 -13.80 -5.43 23.27
C TYR A 420 -13.35 -4.39 24.31
N PHE A 421 -12.16 -3.82 24.09
CA PHE A 421 -11.59 -2.71 24.87
C PHE A 421 -11.58 -2.89 26.41
N PRO A 422 -11.16 -4.06 26.96
CA PRO A 422 -11.08 -4.23 28.41
C PRO A 422 -10.10 -3.25 29.06
N SER A 423 -10.38 -2.90 30.32
CA SER A 423 -9.48 -2.11 31.19
C SER A 423 -9.78 -2.38 32.66
N PHE A 424 -8.75 -2.52 33.49
CA PHE A 424 -8.90 -2.64 34.94
C PHE A 424 -9.31 -1.31 35.62
N SER A 425 -9.98 -1.40 36.78
CA SER A 425 -10.08 -0.35 37.78
C SER A 425 -8.75 -0.19 38.53
N ARG A 426 -8.46 0.98 39.12
CA ARG A 426 -7.19 1.24 39.83
C ARG A 426 -6.94 0.33 41.05
N ASP A 427 -7.98 -0.28 41.59
CA ASP A 427 -7.87 -1.28 42.67
C ASP A 427 -7.73 -2.73 42.17
N GLY A 428 -7.68 -2.95 40.85
CA GLY A 428 -7.55 -4.26 40.20
C GLY A 428 -8.78 -5.16 40.26
N LYS A 429 -9.85 -4.77 40.97
CA LYS A 429 -10.97 -5.68 41.28
C LYS A 429 -12.00 -5.82 40.17
N ASN A 430 -12.10 -4.85 39.26
CA ASN A 430 -13.11 -4.83 38.21
C ASN A 430 -12.47 -4.55 36.86
N VAL A 431 -13.02 -5.15 35.80
CA VAL A 431 -12.70 -4.83 34.41
C VAL A 431 -13.90 -4.16 33.76
N VAL A 432 -13.71 -3.01 33.12
CA VAL A 432 -14.70 -2.39 32.23
C VAL A 432 -14.39 -2.75 30.80
N PHE A 433 -15.42 -2.98 29.99
CA PHE A 433 -15.33 -3.38 28.60
C PHE A 433 -16.55 -2.92 27.81
N THR A 434 -16.51 -3.04 26.48
CA THR A 434 -17.67 -2.83 25.61
C THR A 434 -18.03 -4.11 24.87
N THR A 435 -19.25 -4.17 24.34
CA THR A 435 -19.84 -5.37 23.73
C THR A 435 -20.40 -5.06 22.34
N TRP A 436 -20.58 -6.08 21.51
CA TRP A 436 -21.25 -5.95 20.20
C TRP A 436 -22.09 -7.19 19.82
N ASP A 437 -23.33 -6.95 19.41
CA ASP A 437 -24.29 -7.91 18.84
C ASP A 437 -24.92 -7.22 17.63
N ASP A 438 -24.90 -7.83 16.43
CA ASP A 438 -25.35 -7.16 15.20
C ASP A 438 -26.84 -6.77 15.22
N GLN A 439 -27.65 -7.43 16.05
CA GLN A 439 -29.10 -7.19 16.16
C GLN A 439 -29.46 -6.31 17.36
N LYS A 440 -28.67 -6.35 18.44
CA LYS A 440 -28.93 -5.60 19.68
C LYS A 440 -28.02 -4.38 19.87
N THR A 441 -27.00 -4.23 19.03
CA THR A 441 -25.87 -3.29 19.17
C THR A 441 -25.08 -3.52 20.48
N GLY A 442 -24.22 -2.57 20.84
CA GLY A 442 -23.33 -2.67 21.99
C GLY A 442 -23.86 -2.06 23.28
N SER A 443 -23.12 -2.35 24.35
CA SER A 443 -23.28 -1.77 25.69
C SER A 443 -21.92 -1.70 26.40
N VAL A 444 -21.72 -0.68 27.24
CA VAL A 444 -20.60 -0.60 28.21
C VAL A 444 -20.96 -1.41 29.45
N ARG A 445 -20.03 -2.24 29.93
CA ARG A 445 -20.24 -3.15 31.06
C ARG A 445 -19.01 -3.21 31.96
N SER A 446 -19.22 -3.58 33.22
CA SER A 446 -18.15 -3.94 34.15
C SER A 446 -18.35 -5.36 34.68
N ILE A 447 -17.25 -6.06 34.97
CA ILE A 447 -17.24 -7.35 35.64
C ILE A 447 -16.29 -7.32 36.83
N ASN A 448 -16.75 -7.82 37.98
CA ASN A 448 -15.91 -8.03 39.14
C ASN A 448 -15.10 -9.33 38.98
N VAL A 449 -13.78 -9.22 38.96
CA VAL A 449 -12.87 -10.32 38.57
C VAL A 449 -12.98 -11.52 39.51
N ALA A 450 -13.10 -11.29 40.81
CA ALA A 450 -13.15 -12.37 41.80
C ALA A 450 -14.50 -13.11 41.86
N SER A 451 -15.62 -12.43 41.62
CA SER A 451 -16.97 -13.03 41.72
C SER A 451 -17.60 -13.37 40.37
N GLY A 452 -17.04 -12.89 39.26
CA GLY A 452 -17.65 -12.97 37.93
C GLY A 452 -18.94 -12.16 37.78
N LYS A 453 -19.27 -11.30 38.75
CA LYS A 453 -20.51 -10.50 38.72
C LYS A 453 -20.39 -9.38 37.68
N GLU A 454 -21.23 -9.45 36.65
CA GLU A 454 -21.33 -8.46 35.59
C GLU A 454 -22.39 -7.38 35.92
N THR A 455 -22.15 -6.14 35.48
CA THR A 455 -23.06 -4.99 35.60
C THR A 455 -23.08 -4.22 34.27
N VAL A 456 -24.26 -3.96 33.72
CA VAL A 456 -24.42 -3.11 32.52
C VAL A 456 -24.46 -1.66 32.96
N LEU A 457 -23.62 -0.81 32.37
CA LEU A 457 -23.47 0.61 32.74
C LEU A 457 -24.22 1.57 31.79
N THR A 458 -24.65 1.08 30.63
CA THR A 458 -25.40 1.86 29.63
C THR A 458 -26.85 1.38 29.57
N SER A 459 -27.80 2.29 29.81
CA SER A 459 -29.24 2.01 29.74
C SER A 459 -29.82 2.11 28.31
N ARG A 460 -29.01 2.54 27.34
CA ARG A 460 -29.38 2.64 25.93
C ARG A 460 -28.45 1.75 25.07
N PRO A 461 -28.94 1.16 23.97
CA PRO A 461 -28.08 0.53 22.97
C PRO A 461 -27.21 1.57 22.26
N GLY A 462 -26.08 1.15 21.68
CA GLY A 462 -25.22 2.01 20.88
C GLY A 462 -23.90 1.35 20.48
N LYS A 463 -23.10 2.06 19.68
CA LYS A 463 -21.73 1.67 19.35
C LYS A 463 -20.78 2.33 20.36
N TYR A 464 -20.18 1.52 21.22
CA TYR A 464 -19.35 2.00 22.34
C TYR A 464 -17.95 1.40 22.29
N THR A 465 -16.92 2.21 22.50
CA THR A 465 -15.51 1.80 22.47
C THR A 465 -14.69 2.46 23.59
N GLN A 466 -13.47 1.95 23.82
CA GLN A 466 -12.45 2.58 24.67
C GLN A 466 -12.93 2.99 26.08
N ALA A 467 -13.62 2.09 26.78
CA ALA A 467 -14.12 2.37 28.12
C ALA A 467 -12.99 2.35 29.18
N ARG A 468 -13.00 3.29 30.14
CA ARG A 468 -12.00 3.41 31.22
C ARG A 468 -12.65 3.87 32.54
N PHE A 469 -12.22 3.31 33.67
CA PHE A 469 -12.67 3.72 35.01
C PHE A 469 -12.02 5.04 35.47
N SER A 470 -12.75 5.79 36.30
CA SER A 470 -12.19 6.87 37.11
C SER A 470 -11.21 6.33 38.17
N PRO A 471 -10.26 7.15 38.66
CA PRO A 471 -9.30 6.74 39.69
C PRO A 471 -9.92 6.19 40.97
N ASP A 472 -11.10 6.69 41.36
CA ASP A 472 -11.87 6.21 42.52
C ASP A 472 -12.88 5.08 42.19
N GLY A 473 -12.91 4.60 40.95
CA GLY A 473 -13.75 3.50 40.48
C GLY A 473 -15.25 3.80 40.40
N LYS A 474 -15.67 5.05 40.67
CA LYS A 474 -17.09 5.43 40.72
C LYS A 474 -17.69 5.84 39.39
N GLN A 475 -16.87 6.19 38.40
CA GLN A 475 -17.32 6.61 37.08
C GLN A 475 -16.58 5.86 35.98
N VAL A 476 -17.16 5.83 34.79
CA VAL A 476 -16.57 5.26 33.58
C VAL A 476 -16.72 6.26 32.44
N VAL A 477 -15.62 6.57 31.76
CA VAL A 477 -15.60 7.28 30.48
C VAL A 477 -15.56 6.29 29.33
N PHE A 478 -16.14 6.65 28.18
CA PHE A 478 -16.14 5.84 26.97
C PHE A 478 -16.44 6.68 25.74
N VAL A 479 -16.09 6.19 24.54
CA VAL A 479 -16.49 6.80 23.27
C VAL A 479 -17.81 6.19 22.81
N LYS A 480 -18.71 7.03 22.29
CA LYS A 480 -19.90 6.62 21.56
C LYS A 480 -19.78 7.12 20.12
N SER A 481 -19.70 6.18 19.17
CA SER A 481 -19.52 6.47 17.75
C SER A 481 -20.76 6.13 16.92
N LYS A 482 -20.75 6.49 15.65
CA LYS A 482 -21.75 6.10 14.66
C LYS A 482 -21.24 4.88 13.89
N GLY A 483 -22.13 3.95 13.58
CA GLY A 483 -21.92 2.97 12.50
C GLY A 483 -22.30 3.56 11.14
N GLY A 484 -22.46 2.69 10.15
CA GLY A 484 -22.99 3.06 8.83
C GLY A 484 -22.53 2.16 7.71
N TYR A 485 -21.41 1.44 7.87
CA TYR A 485 -20.82 0.61 6.83
C TYR A 485 -21.01 -0.89 7.13
N LEU A 486 -20.20 -1.48 8.01
CA LEU A 486 -20.35 -2.87 8.45
C LEU A 486 -21.27 -2.99 9.67
N THR A 487 -21.30 -1.96 10.51
CA THR A 487 -22.11 -1.86 11.73
C THR A 487 -23.28 -0.92 11.53
N THR A 488 -24.38 -1.14 12.24
CA THR A 488 -25.58 -0.30 12.09
C THR A 488 -25.36 1.15 12.56
N PRO A 489 -25.86 2.18 11.83
CA PRO A 489 -25.78 3.58 12.25
C PRO A 489 -26.83 3.99 13.29
N TRP A 490 -27.71 3.08 13.73
CA TRP A 490 -28.78 3.41 14.68
C TRP A 490 -28.24 3.70 16.09
N PHE A 491 -29.06 4.39 16.90
CA PHE A 491 -28.75 4.83 18.27
C PHE A 491 -27.58 5.84 18.41
N ALA A 492 -27.03 6.33 17.29
CA ALA A 492 -25.87 7.23 17.24
C ALA A 492 -26.18 8.66 16.72
N MET A 493 -27.30 9.25 17.13
CA MET A 493 -27.64 10.66 16.81
C MET A 493 -26.76 11.67 17.54
N GLU A 494 -26.32 11.33 18.75
CA GLU A 494 -25.37 12.10 19.56
C GLU A 494 -24.14 11.21 19.74
N THR A 495 -22.99 11.66 19.23
CA THR A 495 -21.69 10.98 19.30
C THR A 495 -20.71 11.80 20.13
N GLY A 496 -19.59 11.20 20.52
CA GLY A 496 -18.52 11.87 21.26
C GLY A 496 -18.06 11.05 22.46
N VAL A 497 -17.40 11.72 23.41
CA VAL A 497 -16.94 11.12 24.66
C VAL A 497 -18.02 11.30 25.73
N TYR A 498 -18.40 10.21 26.37
CA TYR A 498 -19.41 10.15 27.43
C TYR A 498 -18.78 9.72 28.75
N ILE A 499 -19.49 10.02 29.84
CA ILE A 499 -19.17 9.54 31.20
C ILE A 499 -20.46 9.09 31.91
N VAL A 500 -20.37 8.03 32.71
CA VAL A 500 -21.48 7.45 33.48
C VAL A 500 -21.00 7.03 34.87
N ASP A 501 -21.88 6.95 35.86
CA ASP A 501 -21.54 6.35 37.15
C ASP A 501 -21.48 4.81 37.04
N ALA A 502 -20.57 4.19 37.78
CA ALA A 502 -20.31 2.76 37.75
C ALA A 502 -21.36 1.92 38.53
N ASP A 503 -22.54 2.48 38.80
CA ASP A 503 -23.58 1.87 39.63
C ASP A 503 -24.62 1.06 38.84
N GLY A 504 -24.60 1.16 37.50
CA GLY A 504 -25.54 0.51 36.59
C GLY A 504 -26.94 1.11 36.55
N LYS A 505 -27.13 2.34 37.06
CA LYS A 505 -28.44 3.00 37.16
C LYS A 505 -28.43 4.44 36.63
N SER A 506 -27.35 5.20 36.86
CA SER A 506 -27.23 6.57 36.37
C SER A 506 -27.25 6.62 34.84
N PRO A 507 -27.87 7.64 34.22
CA PRO A 507 -27.74 7.88 32.78
C PRO A 507 -26.33 8.38 32.44
N ALA A 508 -25.81 7.96 31.29
CA ALA A 508 -24.58 8.52 30.74
C ALA A 508 -24.80 9.97 30.27
N ARG A 509 -23.84 10.85 30.55
CA ARG A 509 -23.81 12.24 30.09
C ARG A 509 -22.71 12.46 29.05
N LEU A 510 -23.00 13.24 28.01
CA LEU A 510 -21.99 13.69 27.06
C LEU A 510 -20.99 14.59 27.80
N LEU A 511 -19.70 14.38 27.55
CA LEU A 511 -18.61 15.19 28.09
C LEU A 511 -18.09 16.16 27.03
N THR A 512 -17.86 15.68 25.80
CA THR A 512 -17.43 16.49 24.67
C THR A 512 -17.81 15.80 23.36
N GLU A 513 -18.13 16.57 22.31
CA GLU A 513 -18.52 16.04 21.00
C GLU A 513 -17.33 15.47 20.21
N GLU A 514 -16.12 16.00 20.47
CA GLU A 514 -14.89 15.64 19.77
C GLU A 514 -13.87 14.97 20.69
N GLY A 515 -13.32 13.84 20.25
CA GLY A 515 -12.15 13.19 20.87
C GLY A 515 -12.21 11.66 20.86
N SER A 516 -11.05 11.05 21.05
CA SER A 516 -10.87 9.60 21.14
C SER A 516 -9.93 9.22 22.31
N ALA A 517 -9.81 7.93 22.59
CA ALA A 517 -8.96 7.36 23.66
C ALA A 517 -9.09 8.08 25.03
N PRO A 518 -10.32 8.18 25.58
CA PRO A 518 -10.56 8.91 26.83
C PRO A 518 -9.89 8.20 28.02
N GLN A 519 -9.15 8.95 28.83
CA GLN A 519 -8.40 8.44 29.97
C GLN A 519 -8.42 9.43 31.14
N PHE A 520 -8.09 8.96 32.35
CA PHE A 520 -7.99 9.80 33.54
C PHE A 520 -6.53 10.00 33.96
N GLY A 521 -6.18 11.24 34.30
CA GLY A 521 -4.93 11.56 34.98
C GLY A 521 -4.97 11.18 36.47
N LYS A 522 -4.29 11.93 37.34
CA LYS A 522 -4.08 11.53 38.74
C LYS A 522 -5.34 11.35 39.60
N ASP A 523 -6.41 12.11 39.33
CA ASP A 523 -7.63 12.13 40.14
C ASP A 523 -8.91 12.18 39.27
N SER A 524 -10.07 11.92 39.88
CA SER A 524 -11.37 11.86 39.17
C SER A 524 -11.96 13.24 38.80
N LYS A 525 -11.14 14.28 38.61
CA LYS A 525 -11.62 15.64 38.30
C LYS A 525 -11.44 16.06 36.84
N GLU A 526 -10.65 15.34 36.07
CA GLU A 526 -10.36 15.67 34.68
C GLU A 526 -10.15 14.42 33.82
N VAL A 527 -10.58 14.52 32.57
CA VAL A 527 -10.47 13.46 31.55
C VAL A 527 -9.59 14.00 30.43
N PHE A 528 -8.74 13.16 29.87
CA PHE A 528 -7.89 13.49 28.74
C PHE A 528 -8.37 12.73 27.51
N VAL A 529 -8.38 13.40 26.35
CA VAL A 529 -8.79 12.84 25.05
C VAL A 529 -7.76 13.20 23.98
N SER A 530 -7.68 12.40 22.93
CA SER A 530 -6.86 12.67 21.75
C SER A 530 -7.68 13.35 20.67
N ARG A 531 -7.15 14.40 20.03
CA ARG A 531 -7.76 15.07 18.86
C ARG A 531 -6.71 15.37 17.80
N THR A 532 -7.03 15.12 16.54
CA THR A 532 -6.17 15.46 15.39
C THR A 532 -6.77 16.62 14.61
N LYS A 533 -5.93 17.61 14.26
CA LYS A 533 -6.31 18.74 13.43
C LYS A 533 -5.38 18.86 12.23
N TYR A 534 -5.95 18.82 11.04
CA TYR A 534 -5.24 19.06 9.78
C TYR A 534 -5.17 20.56 9.47
N THR A 535 -4.04 21.00 8.90
CA THR A 535 -3.77 22.38 8.46
C THR A 535 -3.36 22.48 7.00
N SER A 536 -2.83 21.40 6.42
CA SER A 536 -2.64 21.19 4.99
C SER A 536 -2.85 19.71 4.67
N GLU A 537 -2.66 19.28 3.41
CA GLU A 537 -2.58 17.85 3.07
C GLU A 537 -1.50 17.13 3.90
N VAL A 538 -0.34 17.77 4.04
CA VAL A 538 0.86 17.16 4.63
C VAL A 538 1.09 17.56 6.08
N ASP A 539 0.36 18.54 6.62
CA ASP A 539 0.61 19.09 7.96
C ASP A 539 -0.63 18.97 8.84
N TRP A 540 -0.47 18.27 9.96
CA TRP A 540 -1.47 18.11 11.00
C TRP A 540 -0.82 18.13 12.39
N THR A 541 -1.65 18.13 13.42
CA THR A 541 -1.20 17.99 14.82
C THR A 541 -2.18 17.12 15.57
N THR A 542 -1.68 16.08 16.23
CA THR A 542 -2.42 15.32 17.24
C THR A 542 -2.13 15.91 18.61
N SER A 543 -3.18 16.35 19.30
CA SER A 543 -3.12 16.94 20.64
C SER A 543 -3.72 16.01 21.69
N LEU A 544 -3.05 15.89 22.83
CA LEU A 544 -3.63 15.42 24.07
C LEU A 544 -4.34 16.59 24.75
N VAL A 545 -5.65 16.50 24.92
CA VAL A 545 -6.53 17.58 25.42
C VAL A 545 -7.14 17.17 26.75
N LYS A 546 -6.97 18.03 27.76
CA LYS A 546 -7.49 17.88 29.12
C LYS A 546 -8.84 18.58 29.25
N ILE A 547 -9.82 17.87 29.81
CA ILE A 547 -11.21 18.30 29.98
C ILE A 547 -11.54 18.29 31.49
N PRO A 548 -11.59 19.45 32.15
CA PRO A 548 -12.01 19.56 33.54
C PRO A 548 -13.49 19.19 33.73
N LEU A 549 -13.79 18.33 34.70
CA LEU A 549 -15.17 17.93 35.05
C LEU A 549 -15.90 18.97 35.92
N ASP A 550 -15.21 20.05 36.31
CA ASP A 550 -15.78 21.18 37.05
C ASP A 550 -16.31 22.32 36.15
N GLY A 551 -16.33 22.10 34.83
CA GLY A 551 -16.88 23.04 33.85
C GLY A 551 -15.91 24.15 33.40
N LYS A 552 -14.64 24.10 33.81
CA LYS A 552 -13.60 24.98 33.25
C LYS A 552 -13.30 24.63 31.79
N PRO A 553 -12.77 25.59 30.99
CA PRO A 553 -12.38 25.34 29.60
C PRO A 553 -11.39 24.18 29.45
N GLU A 554 -11.55 23.45 28.36
CA GLU A 554 -10.60 22.42 27.92
C GLU A 554 -9.22 23.03 27.59
N GLN A 555 -8.16 22.24 27.74
CA GLN A 555 -6.77 22.69 27.56
C GLN A 555 -5.91 21.62 26.90
N ALA A 556 -5.30 21.91 25.75
CA ALA A 556 -4.24 21.07 25.19
C ALA A 556 -3.03 21.03 26.13
N VAL A 557 -2.51 19.84 26.40
CA VAL A 557 -1.35 19.61 27.30
C VAL A 557 -0.11 19.13 26.57
N ALA A 558 -0.25 18.40 25.46
CA ALA A 558 0.84 17.98 24.60
C ALA A 558 0.38 17.96 23.14
N ASN A 559 1.31 18.20 22.21
CA ASN A 559 1.10 18.15 20.76
C ASN A 559 2.18 17.25 20.13
N SER A 560 1.85 16.43 19.14
CA SER A 560 2.82 15.76 18.26
C SER A 560 2.36 15.85 16.80
N GLU A 561 3.30 15.76 15.87
CA GLU A 561 3.02 15.63 14.45
C GLU A 561 2.58 14.20 14.08
N PHE A 562 3.11 13.15 14.74
CA PHE A 562 2.88 11.76 14.32
C PHE A 562 2.38 10.81 15.42
N ALA A 563 2.17 11.27 16.65
CA ALA A 563 1.64 10.41 17.71
C ALA A 563 0.24 9.88 17.38
N GLY A 564 0.07 8.56 17.49
CA GLY A 564 -1.19 7.83 17.33
C GLY A 564 -1.81 7.36 18.65
N GLU A 565 -1.03 7.29 19.73
CA GLU A 565 -1.48 6.89 21.07
C GLU A 565 -0.82 7.77 22.15
N PHE A 566 -1.55 8.03 23.25
CA PHE A 566 -1.03 8.68 24.45
C PHE A 566 -1.49 7.91 25.70
N ALA A 567 -0.63 7.78 26.70
CA ALA A 567 -0.94 7.16 27.98
C ALA A 567 -0.31 7.95 29.14
N ILE A 568 -1.15 8.54 29.98
CA ILE A 568 -0.74 9.33 31.16
C ILE A 568 -0.52 8.41 32.36
N SER A 569 0.53 8.65 33.14
CA SER A 569 0.78 7.87 34.36
C SER A 569 -0.28 8.12 35.45
N PRO A 570 -0.58 7.12 36.31
CA PRO A 570 -1.54 7.27 37.40
C PRO A 570 -1.26 8.38 38.43
N ASP A 571 -0.02 8.88 38.52
CA ASP A 571 0.38 10.03 39.33
C ASP A 571 0.31 11.38 38.57
N GLY A 572 0.13 11.34 37.23
CA GLY A 572 0.10 12.51 36.35
C GLY A 572 1.46 13.18 36.08
N GLN A 573 2.58 12.51 36.38
CA GLN A 573 3.93 13.06 36.21
C GLN A 573 4.63 12.63 34.93
N TRP A 574 4.08 11.67 34.19
CA TRP A 574 4.68 11.11 32.97
C TRP A 574 3.65 10.95 31.85
N LEU A 575 4.16 11.01 30.63
CA LEU A 575 3.43 10.76 29.40
C LEU A 575 4.19 9.72 28.58
N ALA A 576 3.57 8.57 28.36
CA ALA A 576 3.96 7.65 27.30
C ALA A 576 3.17 7.98 26.02
N PHE A 577 3.77 7.76 24.86
CA PHE A 577 3.12 7.99 23.57
C PHE A 577 3.65 7.03 22.50
N GLY A 578 2.77 6.64 21.58
CA GLY A 578 3.12 5.80 20.42
C GLY A 578 3.26 6.66 19.17
N GLU A 579 4.41 6.63 18.52
CA GLU A 579 4.71 7.42 17.32
C GLU A 579 5.44 6.55 16.29
N ARG A 580 4.88 6.45 15.06
CA ARG A 580 5.40 5.58 13.98
C ARG A 580 5.79 4.19 14.49
N PHE A 581 4.83 3.52 15.14
CA PHE A 581 4.90 2.17 15.71
C PHE A 581 5.80 1.98 16.95
N HIS A 582 6.70 2.92 17.26
CA HIS A 582 7.54 2.84 18.47
C HIS A 582 6.87 3.49 19.69
N ALA A 583 7.21 2.98 20.86
CA ALA A 583 6.73 3.41 22.16
C ALA A 583 7.76 4.33 22.83
N TYR A 584 7.32 5.52 23.23
CA TYR A 584 8.15 6.53 23.89
C TYR A 584 7.61 6.93 25.25
N VAL A 585 8.47 7.47 26.10
CA VAL A 585 8.11 8.09 27.39
C VAL A 585 8.86 9.40 27.63
N THR A 586 8.19 10.36 28.27
CA THR A 586 8.74 11.65 28.70
C THR A 586 8.05 12.14 29.99
N PRO A 587 8.69 12.97 30.83
CA PRO A 587 8.00 13.67 31.91
C PRO A 587 6.83 14.54 31.40
N LEU A 588 5.80 14.72 32.23
CA LEU A 588 4.61 15.53 31.95
C LEU A 588 4.53 16.73 32.91
N PRO A 589 5.12 17.90 32.58
CA PRO A 589 5.16 19.04 33.49
C PRO A 589 3.89 19.89 33.42
N THR A 590 3.46 20.45 34.56
CA THR A 590 2.32 21.38 34.62
C THR A 590 2.76 22.81 34.29
N VAL A 591 2.79 23.16 33.00
CA VAL A 591 3.30 24.47 32.50
C VAL A 591 2.24 25.42 31.94
N GLY A 592 0.97 25.05 31.96
CA GLY A 592 -0.16 25.91 31.56
C GLY A 592 -0.31 26.16 30.05
N LYS A 593 0.57 25.58 29.21
CA LYS A 593 0.50 25.58 27.74
C LYS A 593 0.86 24.18 27.24
N PRO A 594 0.39 23.76 26.05
CA PRO A 594 0.88 22.52 25.44
C PRO A 594 2.36 22.66 25.07
N PHE A 595 3.10 21.57 25.23
CA PHE A 595 4.46 21.42 24.68
C PHE A 595 4.44 20.41 23.54
N THR A 596 5.38 20.53 22.60
CA THR A 596 5.54 19.56 21.51
C THR A 596 6.34 18.37 21.99
N ILE A 597 5.87 17.16 21.68
CA ILE A 597 6.56 15.89 21.92
C ILE A 597 6.90 15.21 20.59
N GLY A 598 7.87 14.31 20.64
CA GLY A 598 8.32 13.47 19.53
C GLY A 598 9.62 12.74 19.89
N PRO A 599 10.08 11.79 19.08
CA PRO A 599 11.26 10.95 19.36
C PRO A 599 12.57 11.75 19.45
N LYS A 600 12.61 12.96 18.88
CA LYS A 600 13.78 13.86 18.84
C LYS A 600 13.53 15.18 19.58
N MET A 601 12.69 15.19 20.61
CA MET A 601 12.42 16.41 21.39
C MET A 601 13.57 16.76 22.35
N ASP A 602 14.03 18.02 22.33
CA ASP A 602 15.06 18.52 23.24
C ASP A 602 14.49 19.18 24.52
N ALA A 603 13.20 19.52 24.52
CA ALA A 603 12.58 20.31 25.60
C ALA A 603 12.47 19.55 26.94
N LEU A 604 12.40 18.22 26.89
CA LEU A 604 12.35 17.31 28.04
C LEU A 604 13.06 16.00 27.66
N PRO A 605 13.58 15.23 28.65
CA PRO A 605 14.09 13.89 28.39
C PRO A 605 13.02 12.98 27.77
N VAL A 606 13.35 12.36 26.63
CA VAL A 606 12.52 11.34 25.96
C VAL A 606 13.31 10.05 25.78
N LYS A 607 12.62 8.90 25.86
CA LYS A 607 13.22 7.56 25.64
C LYS A 607 12.27 6.64 24.88
N GLN A 608 12.82 5.91 23.92
CA GLN A 608 12.17 4.74 23.31
C GLN A 608 12.18 3.56 24.30
N LEU A 609 11.13 2.75 24.27
CA LEU A 609 10.90 1.65 25.21
C LEU A 609 11.09 0.26 24.57
N ASP A 610 10.97 0.17 23.25
CA ASP A 610 10.93 -1.04 22.44
C ASP A 610 12.07 -1.10 21.40
N ILE A 611 12.26 -2.29 20.82
CA ILE A 611 13.10 -2.49 19.62
C ILE A 611 12.24 -2.48 18.36
N ASN A 612 11.22 -3.34 18.26
CA ASN A 612 10.46 -3.57 17.03
C ASN A 612 9.23 -2.66 16.88
N ALA A 613 8.34 -2.67 17.88
CA ALA A 613 7.16 -1.81 17.99
C ALA A 613 6.54 -1.94 19.39
N GLY A 614 5.61 -1.04 19.71
CA GLY A 614 4.74 -1.17 20.88
C GLY A 614 3.33 -0.62 20.65
N GLN A 615 2.31 -1.38 21.08
CA GLN A 615 0.89 -1.01 21.03
C GLN A 615 0.26 -1.10 22.43
N TYR A 616 -0.89 -0.43 22.60
CA TYR A 616 -1.71 -0.48 23.80
C TYR A 616 -0.98 0.03 25.05
N LEU A 617 -0.35 1.19 24.95
CA LEU A 617 0.45 1.78 26.02
C LEU A 617 -0.37 2.03 27.30
N HIS A 618 0.12 1.52 28.43
CA HIS A 618 -0.48 1.76 29.75
C HIS A 618 0.57 1.62 30.86
N TRP A 619 0.15 1.87 32.11
CA TRP A 619 1.06 2.05 33.25
C TRP A 619 0.70 1.13 34.43
N SER A 620 1.70 0.75 35.22
CA SER A 620 1.50 0.16 36.55
C SER A 620 0.79 1.17 37.48
N GLY A 621 0.08 0.65 38.49
CA GLY A 621 -0.69 1.48 39.42
C GLY A 621 0.16 2.44 40.26
N ASP A 622 1.45 2.12 40.45
CA ASP A 622 2.42 2.96 41.15
C ASP A 622 3.22 3.90 40.23
N SER A 623 2.85 3.98 38.94
CA SER A 623 3.49 4.81 37.91
C SER A 623 4.96 4.51 37.61
N LYS A 624 5.51 3.38 38.08
CA LYS A 624 6.94 3.05 37.87
C LYS A 624 7.23 2.26 36.60
N GLN A 625 6.24 1.54 36.06
CA GLN A 625 6.41 0.68 34.89
C GLN A 625 5.44 1.08 33.78
N ILE A 626 5.93 1.04 32.54
CA ILE A 626 5.14 1.14 31.31
C ILE A 626 4.97 -0.28 30.76
N HIS A 627 3.76 -0.60 30.33
CA HIS A 627 3.40 -1.84 29.66
C HIS A 627 2.95 -1.55 28.22
N PHE A 628 3.31 -2.42 27.31
CA PHE A 628 2.88 -2.42 25.91
C PHE A 628 2.91 -3.84 25.35
N ALA A 629 2.26 -4.08 24.22
CA ALA A 629 2.24 -5.37 23.56
C ALA A 629 2.66 -5.27 22.10
N LEU A 630 3.13 -6.40 21.56
CA LEU A 630 3.32 -6.63 20.12
C LEU A 630 2.89 -8.07 19.84
N GLY A 631 1.76 -8.22 19.12
CA GLY A 631 1.14 -9.53 18.92
C GLY A 631 0.78 -10.21 20.25
N ASP A 632 1.29 -11.42 20.44
CA ASP A 632 1.08 -12.25 21.63
C ASP A 632 2.08 -12.02 22.77
N GLU A 633 2.96 -11.01 22.66
CA GLU A 633 3.98 -10.69 23.67
C GLU A 633 3.65 -9.41 24.46
N LEU A 634 3.76 -9.51 25.79
CA LEU A 634 3.65 -8.40 26.74
C LEU A 634 5.04 -7.93 27.18
N PHE A 635 5.31 -6.65 26.98
CA PHE A 635 6.53 -5.98 27.39
C PHE A 635 6.25 -5.12 28.63
N THR A 636 7.21 -5.08 29.55
CA THR A 636 7.17 -4.24 30.76
C THR A 636 8.51 -3.53 30.89
N ARG A 637 8.48 -2.22 31.17
CA ARG A 637 9.67 -1.39 31.25
C ARG A 637 9.63 -0.45 32.46
N ASP A 638 10.55 -0.63 33.40
CA ASP A 638 10.72 0.29 34.53
C ASP A 638 11.27 1.65 34.10
N LEU A 639 10.73 2.74 34.66
CA LEU A 639 11.23 4.11 34.45
C LEU A 639 12.70 4.28 34.86
N LYS A 640 13.13 3.59 35.91
CA LYS A 640 14.52 3.61 36.40
C LYS A 640 15.51 3.04 35.37
N ASP A 641 15.02 2.16 34.49
CA ASP A 641 15.81 1.52 33.44
C ASP A 641 15.80 2.38 32.16
N ALA A 642 14.87 3.33 32.02
CA ALA A 642 14.83 4.30 30.93
C ALA A 642 15.64 5.58 31.26
N PHE A 643 15.65 6.04 32.52
CA PHE A 643 16.20 7.33 32.91
C PHE A 643 17.11 7.25 34.15
N ALA A 644 18.36 7.68 34.00
CA ALA A 644 19.36 7.70 35.08
C ALA A 644 19.03 8.67 36.24
N PHE A 645 18.10 9.62 36.05
CA PHE A 645 17.65 10.53 37.10
C PHE A 645 16.52 9.96 37.96
N VAL A 646 15.92 8.83 37.58
CA VAL A 646 14.85 8.19 38.35
C VAL A 646 15.46 7.44 39.54
N PRO A 647 14.95 7.62 40.78
CA PRO A 647 15.54 6.98 41.96
C PRO A 647 15.65 5.46 41.84
N GLY A 648 16.85 4.93 42.09
CA GLY A 648 17.15 3.50 41.95
C GLY A 648 17.53 3.05 40.55
N ALA A 649 17.75 3.97 39.60
CA ALA A 649 18.34 3.66 38.30
C ALA A 649 19.73 2.99 38.44
N PRO A 650 20.06 1.98 37.62
CA PRO A 650 21.40 1.43 37.54
C PRO A 650 22.39 2.44 36.93
N ALA A 651 23.69 2.26 37.22
CA ALA A 651 24.75 3.13 36.70
C ALA A 651 24.87 3.08 35.17
N GLU A 652 24.58 1.93 34.58
CA GLU A 652 24.39 1.74 33.15
C GLU A 652 22.93 1.31 32.91
N LEU A 653 22.21 2.06 32.08
CA LEU A 653 20.81 1.77 31.76
C LEU A 653 20.74 0.57 30.81
N PRO A 654 20.00 -0.51 31.15
CA PRO A 654 19.89 -1.66 30.26
C PRO A 654 19.19 -1.24 28.96
N LYS A 655 19.48 -1.91 27.84
CA LYS A 655 18.77 -1.66 26.58
C LYS A 655 17.32 -2.20 26.63
N PRO A 656 16.41 -1.74 25.75
CA PRO A 656 15.17 -2.46 25.46
C PRO A 656 15.44 -3.94 25.10
N VAL A 657 14.43 -4.79 25.31
CA VAL A 657 14.49 -6.22 24.95
C VAL A 657 13.71 -6.47 23.66
N GLU A 658 14.15 -7.44 22.87
CA GLU A 658 13.49 -7.79 21.60
C GLU A 658 12.21 -8.59 21.80
N HIS A 659 12.18 -9.45 22.83
CA HIS A 659 11.08 -10.35 23.15
C HIS A 659 10.44 -10.04 24.50
N GLY A 660 9.12 -10.10 24.54
CA GLY A 660 8.31 -9.93 25.74
C GLY A 660 7.91 -11.26 26.39
N LEU A 661 7.07 -11.17 27.42
CA LEU A 661 6.40 -12.33 27.99
C LEU A 661 5.28 -12.80 27.05
N LYS A 662 5.38 -14.00 26.51
CA LYS A 662 4.31 -14.66 25.75
C LYS A 662 3.04 -14.78 26.60
N ILE A 663 2.00 -14.04 26.24
CA ILE A 663 0.69 -13.99 26.91
C ILE A 663 -0.47 -14.59 26.08
N GLY A 664 -0.25 -14.91 24.80
CA GLY A 664 -1.22 -15.62 23.94
C GLY A 664 -1.42 -17.10 24.28
N PHE A 665 -2.13 -17.81 23.41
CA PHE A 665 -2.49 -19.22 23.54
C PHE A 665 -2.73 -19.87 22.16
N THR A 666 -2.72 -21.21 22.12
CA THR A 666 -3.04 -21.99 20.92
C THR A 666 -4.53 -22.36 20.90
N GLU A 667 -5.18 -22.23 19.75
CA GLU A 667 -6.59 -22.56 19.51
C GLU A 667 -6.73 -23.70 18.48
N THR A 668 -7.84 -24.44 18.53
CA THR A 668 -8.16 -25.48 17.54
C THR A 668 -8.91 -24.88 16.35
N ALA A 669 -8.50 -25.20 15.12
CA ALA A 669 -9.17 -24.70 13.92
C ALA A 669 -10.56 -25.34 13.71
N ASP A 670 -11.53 -24.59 13.19
CA ASP A 670 -12.83 -25.14 12.80
C ASP A 670 -12.67 -26.14 11.65
N LYS A 671 -13.29 -27.30 11.83
CA LYS A 671 -13.29 -28.40 10.87
C LYS A 671 -14.66 -29.06 10.89
N PRO A 672 -15.44 -29.02 9.80
CA PRO A 672 -16.68 -29.77 9.74
C PRO A 672 -16.38 -31.27 9.70
N HIS A 673 -17.32 -32.06 10.21
CA HIS A 673 -17.25 -33.53 10.13
C HIS A 673 -18.35 -34.08 9.22
N GLY A 674 -18.02 -35.07 8.38
CA GLY A 674 -18.99 -35.79 7.56
C GLY A 674 -18.46 -36.16 6.17
N THR A 675 -19.36 -36.51 5.27
CA THR A 675 -19.00 -36.85 3.88
C THR A 675 -19.98 -36.22 2.90
N THR A 676 -19.45 -35.50 1.91
CA THR A 676 -20.21 -34.89 0.82
C THR A 676 -19.73 -35.46 -0.51
N VAL A 677 -20.66 -35.75 -1.42
CA VAL A 677 -20.39 -36.20 -2.78
C VAL A 677 -21.06 -35.25 -3.76
N ILE A 678 -20.28 -34.64 -4.65
CA ILE A 678 -20.78 -33.79 -5.74
C ILE A 678 -20.67 -34.59 -7.03
N SER A 679 -21.74 -34.68 -7.83
CA SER A 679 -21.79 -35.54 -9.04
C SER A 679 -22.47 -34.87 -10.23
N GLY A 680 -22.02 -35.23 -11.44
CA GLY A 680 -22.70 -34.90 -12.70
C GLY A 680 -22.25 -33.61 -13.38
N GLY A 681 -21.42 -32.80 -12.72
CA GLY A 681 -20.87 -31.57 -13.29
C GLY A 681 -19.61 -31.80 -14.12
N ARG A 682 -19.23 -30.78 -14.89
CA ARG A 682 -17.89 -30.67 -15.49
C ARG A 682 -16.92 -30.16 -14.44
N ILE A 683 -15.85 -30.89 -14.15
CA ILE A 683 -14.83 -30.46 -13.19
C ILE A 683 -13.62 -29.92 -13.95
N ALA A 684 -13.32 -28.62 -13.85
CA ALA A 684 -12.04 -28.09 -14.32
C ALA A 684 -11.06 -28.12 -13.14
N THR A 685 -10.02 -28.97 -13.20
CA THR A 685 -9.22 -29.30 -12.00
C THR A 685 -8.17 -28.24 -11.68
N MET A 686 -7.80 -27.42 -12.67
CA MET A 686 -6.64 -26.51 -12.68
C MET A 686 -5.28 -27.23 -12.59
N ARG A 687 -5.24 -28.56 -12.73
CA ARG A 687 -4.02 -29.32 -13.01
C ARG A 687 -3.71 -29.21 -14.52
N GLY A 688 -3.12 -28.07 -14.89
CA GLY A 688 -3.02 -27.70 -16.31
C GLY A 688 -4.41 -27.45 -16.88
N ASP A 689 -4.67 -27.95 -18.09
CA ASP A 689 -5.94 -27.76 -18.80
C ASP A 689 -6.90 -28.97 -18.67
N GLU A 690 -6.76 -29.78 -17.61
CA GLU A 690 -7.57 -30.98 -17.39
C GLU A 690 -9.03 -30.64 -17.01
N VAL A 691 -9.96 -31.26 -17.75
CA VAL A 691 -11.41 -31.18 -17.53
C VAL A 691 -12.00 -32.60 -17.46
N ILE A 692 -12.78 -32.87 -16.42
CA ILE A 692 -13.46 -34.14 -16.20
C ILE A 692 -14.96 -33.96 -16.49
N GLU A 693 -15.38 -34.46 -17.65
CA GLU A 693 -16.79 -34.58 -18.03
C GLU A 693 -17.54 -35.59 -17.16
N ASN A 694 -18.77 -35.24 -16.76
CA ASN A 694 -19.61 -36.05 -15.84
C ASN A 694 -18.81 -36.52 -14.61
N GLY A 695 -18.15 -35.57 -13.94
CA GLY A 695 -17.25 -35.83 -12.84
C GLY A 695 -17.96 -36.13 -11.51
N ARG A 696 -17.20 -36.71 -10.58
CA ARG A 696 -17.56 -36.92 -9.19
C ARG A 696 -16.42 -36.51 -8.25
N LEU A 697 -16.76 -35.79 -7.19
CA LEU A 697 -15.90 -35.48 -6.06
C LEU A 697 -16.41 -36.19 -4.81
N VAL A 698 -15.51 -36.77 -4.02
CA VAL A 698 -15.80 -37.29 -2.67
C VAL A 698 -15.00 -36.48 -1.67
N ILE A 699 -15.69 -35.80 -0.77
CA ILE A 699 -15.11 -34.93 0.26
C ILE A 699 -15.41 -35.55 1.61
N VAL A 700 -14.37 -35.74 2.44
CA VAL A 700 -14.48 -36.19 3.82
C VAL A 700 -13.97 -35.08 4.71
N ASP A 701 -14.77 -34.71 5.71
CA ASP A 701 -14.58 -33.54 6.56
C ASP A 701 -14.36 -32.28 5.69
N ASN A 702 -13.13 -31.77 5.62
CA ASN A 702 -12.75 -30.60 4.83
C ASN A 702 -11.81 -30.87 3.64
N ARG A 703 -11.54 -32.15 3.28
CA ARG A 703 -10.57 -32.50 2.22
C ARG A 703 -11.16 -33.38 1.12
N ILE A 704 -10.69 -33.17 -0.10
CA ILE A 704 -11.02 -34.00 -1.27
C ILE A 704 -10.28 -35.34 -1.13
N THR A 705 -11.03 -36.44 -1.13
CA THR A 705 -10.48 -37.80 -0.99
C THR A 705 -10.50 -38.58 -2.31
N GLN A 706 -11.44 -38.28 -3.21
CA GLN A 706 -11.50 -38.87 -4.55
C GLN A 706 -12.01 -37.83 -5.56
N ILE A 707 -11.46 -37.87 -6.78
CA ILE A 707 -11.84 -37.06 -7.94
C ILE A 707 -11.68 -37.90 -9.21
N GLY A 708 -12.64 -37.85 -10.13
CA GLY A 708 -12.65 -38.69 -11.32
C GLY A 708 -14.01 -38.68 -12.03
N LYS A 709 -14.19 -39.55 -13.03
CA LYS A 709 -15.49 -39.71 -13.70
C LYS A 709 -16.50 -40.36 -12.75
N ALA A 710 -17.77 -40.01 -12.88
CA ALA A 710 -18.85 -40.56 -12.06
C ALA A 710 -19.08 -42.08 -12.26
N SER A 711 -18.55 -42.69 -13.31
CA SER A 711 -18.52 -44.14 -13.51
C SER A 711 -17.50 -44.87 -12.62
N ASP A 712 -16.43 -44.18 -12.23
CA ASP A 712 -15.21 -44.81 -11.71
C ASP A 712 -15.12 -44.71 -10.17
N ILE A 713 -15.98 -43.88 -9.57
CA ILE A 713 -16.01 -43.56 -8.13
C ILE A 713 -17.33 -44.02 -7.52
N THR A 714 -17.28 -44.92 -6.54
CA THR A 714 -18.46 -45.35 -5.79
C THR A 714 -18.86 -44.28 -4.75
N ILE A 715 -20.16 -44.01 -4.62
CA ILE A 715 -20.68 -43.08 -3.60
C ILE A 715 -20.59 -43.76 -2.22
N PRO A 716 -19.90 -43.20 -1.22
CA PRO A 716 -19.86 -43.77 0.12
C PRO A 716 -21.24 -43.79 0.78
N ALA A 717 -21.52 -44.84 1.56
CA ALA A 717 -22.79 -44.97 2.29
C ALA A 717 -22.97 -43.81 3.29
N GLY A 718 -24.18 -43.23 3.31
CA GLY A 718 -24.52 -42.12 4.22
C GLY A 718 -24.01 -40.73 3.80
N ALA A 719 -23.29 -40.60 2.67
CA ALA A 719 -22.81 -39.30 2.20
C ALA A 719 -23.95 -38.37 1.74
N THR A 720 -23.81 -37.07 2.04
CA THR A 720 -24.67 -36.01 1.50
C THR A 720 -24.40 -35.84 0.01
N GLN A 721 -25.41 -36.04 -0.83
CA GLN A 721 -25.26 -36.01 -2.30
C GLN A 721 -25.73 -34.68 -2.88
N ILE A 722 -24.89 -34.08 -3.72
CA ILE A 722 -25.12 -32.81 -4.42
C ILE A 722 -25.11 -33.06 -5.93
N ASN A 723 -26.15 -32.62 -6.62
CA ASN A 723 -26.28 -32.76 -8.07
C ASN A 723 -25.76 -31.49 -8.78
N ALA A 724 -24.70 -31.66 -9.56
CA ALA A 724 -24.08 -30.61 -10.38
C ALA A 724 -24.31 -30.82 -11.89
N THR A 725 -25.30 -31.62 -12.29
CA THR A 725 -25.65 -31.84 -13.72
C THR A 725 -25.88 -30.51 -14.43
N GLY A 726 -25.19 -30.30 -15.56
CA GLY A 726 -25.24 -29.06 -16.36
C GLY A 726 -24.35 -27.92 -15.83
N LYS A 727 -23.70 -28.09 -14.68
CA LYS A 727 -22.88 -27.07 -14.00
C LYS A 727 -21.39 -27.33 -14.19
N THR A 728 -20.59 -26.28 -14.01
CA THR A 728 -19.13 -26.39 -13.87
C THR A 728 -18.73 -26.33 -12.40
N ILE A 729 -17.80 -27.19 -11.99
CA ILE A 729 -17.17 -27.19 -10.67
C ILE A 729 -15.73 -26.70 -10.86
N LEU A 730 -15.38 -25.65 -10.12
CA LEU A 730 -14.06 -25.01 -10.13
C LEU A 730 -13.47 -25.03 -8.71
N PRO A 731 -12.13 -24.93 -8.53
CA PRO A 731 -11.59 -24.45 -7.27
C PRO A 731 -12.20 -23.09 -6.93
N GLY A 732 -12.33 -22.78 -5.65
CA GLY A 732 -12.77 -21.45 -5.23
C GLY A 732 -11.73 -20.39 -5.64
N LEU A 733 -12.19 -19.19 -5.93
CA LEU A 733 -11.33 -18.12 -6.44
C LEU A 733 -10.35 -17.67 -5.36
N VAL A 734 -9.12 -17.41 -5.79
CA VAL A 734 -8.02 -16.86 -4.99
C VAL A 734 -7.77 -15.44 -5.49
N ASP A 735 -8.31 -14.46 -4.77
CA ASP A 735 -8.11 -13.05 -5.06
C ASP A 735 -6.84 -12.56 -4.34
N VAL A 736 -5.74 -12.34 -5.07
CA VAL A 736 -4.44 -12.05 -4.43
C VAL A 736 -4.25 -10.58 -4.07
N HIS A 737 -5.16 -9.72 -4.51
CA HIS A 737 -5.13 -8.29 -4.23
C HIS A 737 -6.56 -7.79 -4.07
N TRP A 738 -7.02 -7.78 -2.82
CA TRP A 738 -8.38 -7.39 -2.44
C TRP A 738 -8.33 -6.30 -1.35
N HIS A 739 -9.32 -5.41 -1.29
CA HIS A 739 -9.43 -4.40 -0.22
C HIS A 739 -10.85 -4.34 0.33
N GLY A 740 -11.00 -4.54 1.64
CA GLY A 740 -12.31 -4.40 2.29
C GLY A 740 -12.23 -4.35 3.81
N GLY A 741 -13.15 -3.60 4.42
CA GLY A 741 -13.19 -3.44 5.86
C GLY A 741 -13.52 -4.75 6.57
N MET A 742 -12.73 -5.07 7.60
CA MET A 742 -12.98 -6.22 8.49
C MET A 742 -13.67 -5.83 9.79
N GLY A 743 -13.54 -4.56 10.19
CA GLY A 743 -14.29 -3.94 11.26
C GLY A 743 -14.62 -2.48 10.93
N GLU A 744 -15.24 -1.80 11.87
CA GLU A 744 -15.59 -0.40 11.72
C GLU A 744 -15.38 0.31 13.06
N GLY A 745 -14.30 1.09 13.19
CA GLY A 745 -13.97 1.80 14.42
C GLY A 745 -13.56 0.86 15.56
N GLY A 746 -12.84 -0.21 15.25
CA GLY A 746 -12.33 -1.20 16.19
C GLY A 746 -13.31 -2.33 16.53
N ILE A 747 -14.48 -2.39 15.90
CA ILE A 747 -15.50 -3.44 16.12
C ILE A 747 -15.64 -4.29 14.87
N ILE A 748 -15.36 -5.59 15.00
CA ILE A 748 -15.66 -6.62 13.99
C ILE A 748 -17.12 -7.08 14.20
N PRO A 749 -17.97 -7.10 13.15
CA PRO A 749 -19.36 -7.57 13.22
C PRO A 749 -19.44 -9.10 13.35
N GLN A 750 -20.58 -9.64 13.79
CA GLN A 750 -20.79 -11.10 13.82
C GLN A 750 -21.05 -11.68 12.42
N GLN A 751 -21.53 -10.85 11.49
CA GLN A 751 -21.64 -11.16 10.07
C GLN A 751 -21.23 -9.92 9.24
N SER A 752 -20.14 -10.06 8.48
CA SER A 752 -19.75 -9.08 7.47
C SER A 752 -20.53 -9.34 6.18
N TRP A 753 -21.24 -8.34 5.67
CA TRP A 753 -21.99 -8.47 4.42
C TRP A 753 -21.08 -8.53 3.19
N ILE A 754 -19.88 -7.94 3.27
CA ILE A 754 -18.84 -7.98 2.25
C ILE A 754 -18.29 -9.41 2.09
N ASP A 755 -17.98 -10.07 3.21
CA ASP A 755 -17.46 -11.45 3.20
C ASP A 755 -18.51 -12.44 2.67
N TYR A 756 -19.77 -12.24 3.03
CA TYR A 756 -20.88 -13.06 2.53
C TYR A 756 -21.13 -12.84 1.04
N ALA A 757 -20.97 -11.62 0.53
CA ALA A 757 -21.03 -11.33 -0.90
C ALA A 757 -19.85 -11.99 -1.64
N SER A 758 -18.62 -11.82 -1.14
CA SER A 758 -17.40 -12.39 -1.72
C SER A 758 -17.48 -13.92 -1.81
N LEU A 759 -17.92 -14.58 -0.73
CA LEU A 759 -18.20 -16.01 -0.72
C LEU A 759 -19.33 -16.41 -1.69
N ALA A 760 -20.43 -15.65 -1.77
CA ALA A 760 -21.53 -15.94 -2.69
C ALA A 760 -21.06 -15.94 -4.15
N PHE A 761 -20.09 -15.09 -4.51
CA PHE A 761 -19.37 -15.06 -5.79
C PHE A 761 -18.24 -16.10 -5.92
N GLY A 762 -18.05 -16.98 -4.94
CA GLY A 762 -17.08 -18.08 -5.02
C GLY A 762 -15.64 -17.70 -4.68
N VAL A 763 -15.38 -16.49 -4.15
CA VAL A 763 -14.07 -16.12 -3.60
C VAL A 763 -13.91 -16.80 -2.24
N THR A 764 -13.12 -17.87 -2.19
CA THR A 764 -12.88 -18.67 -0.97
C THR A 764 -11.56 -18.33 -0.30
N THR A 765 -10.68 -17.58 -0.95
CA THR A 765 -9.41 -17.12 -0.39
C THR A 765 -9.11 -15.72 -0.90
N LEU A 766 -8.74 -14.83 0.01
CA LEU A 766 -8.30 -13.48 -0.30
C LEU A 766 -6.93 -13.21 0.33
N HIS A 767 -6.16 -12.37 -0.34
CA HIS A 767 -5.01 -11.70 0.23
C HIS A 767 -5.23 -10.19 0.13
N ASP A 768 -5.31 -9.55 1.29
CA ASP A 768 -5.49 -8.10 1.42
C ASP A 768 -4.12 -7.43 1.65
N PRO A 769 -3.59 -6.66 0.68
CA PRO A 769 -2.28 -6.08 0.79
C PRO A 769 -2.29 -4.67 1.44
N SER A 770 -3.39 -4.19 2.03
CA SER A 770 -3.45 -2.90 2.72
C SER A 770 -4.66 -2.74 3.66
N ASN A 771 -4.54 -3.20 4.92
CA ASN A 771 -5.64 -3.13 5.91
C ASN A 771 -5.16 -2.65 7.30
N ASP A 772 -6.10 -2.42 8.24
CA ASP A 772 -5.76 -2.24 9.66
C ASP A 772 -5.34 -3.59 10.27
N SER A 773 -4.09 -3.68 10.76
CA SER A 773 -3.55 -4.94 11.30
C SER A 773 -4.39 -5.50 12.46
N ASN A 774 -5.00 -4.66 13.30
CA ASN A 774 -5.75 -5.14 14.48
C ASN A 774 -7.12 -5.72 14.10
N GLU A 775 -7.72 -5.27 12.99
CA GLU A 775 -8.99 -5.78 12.47
C GLU A 775 -8.78 -6.99 11.55
N ILE A 776 -7.88 -6.91 10.56
CA ILE A 776 -7.69 -7.96 9.54
C ILE A 776 -7.19 -9.29 10.12
N PHE A 777 -6.16 -9.26 10.97
CA PHE A 777 -5.59 -10.48 11.54
C PHE A 777 -6.51 -11.07 12.62
N SER A 778 -7.22 -10.22 13.38
CA SER A 778 -8.24 -10.68 14.33
C SER A 778 -9.41 -11.35 13.61
N HIS A 779 -9.83 -10.83 12.45
CA HIS A 779 -10.86 -11.45 11.63
C HIS A 779 -10.37 -12.79 11.04
N SER A 780 -9.12 -12.85 10.55
CA SER A 780 -8.48 -14.10 10.08
C SER A 780 -8.46 -15.19 11.17
N GLU A 781 -8.09 -14.85 12.41
CA GLU A 781 -8.10 -15.78 13.54
C GLU A 781 -9.53 -16.19 13.95
N MET A 782 -10.50 -15.26 13.96
CA MET A 782 -11.91 -15.58 14.18
C MET A 782 -12.49 -16.49 13.08
N GLN A 783 -12.05 -16.33 11.83
CA GLN A 783 -12.45 -17.17 10.69
C GLN A 783 -11.88 -18.58 10.85
N LYS A 784 -10.60 -18.71 11.22
CA LYS A 784 -9.95 -20.00 11.52
C LYS A 784 -10.61 -20.73 12.69
N ALA A 785 -11.07 -20.00 13.72
CA ALA A 785 -11.83 -20.55 14.85
C ALA A 785 -13.32 -20.82 14.56
N GLY A 786 -13.83 -20.50 13.36
CA GLY A 786 -15.25 -20.64 13.01
C GLY A 786 -16.21 -19.68 13.74
N ALA A 787 -15.68 -18.64 14.37
CA ALA A 787 -16.46 -17.61 15.09
C ALA A 787 -17.20 -16.66 14.13
N VAL A 788 -16.66 -16.46 12.92
CA VAL A 788 -17.25 -15.69 11.82
C VAL A 788 -17.19 -16.50 10.52
N VAL A 789 -18.05 -16.15 9.55
CA VAL A 789 -18.06 -16.75 8.20
C VAL A 789 -17.48 -15.76 7.22
N ALA A 790 -16.30 -16.07 6.69
CA ALA A 790 -15.56 -15.27 5.72
C ALA A 790 -14.67 -16.17 4.84
N PRO A 791 -14.16 -15.69 3.68
CA PRO A 791 -13.09 -16.36 2.93
C PRO A 791 -11.86 -16.63 3.83
N ARG A 792 -10.92 -17.44 3.36
CA ARG A 792 -9.61 -17.54 4.03
C ARG A 792 -8.87 -16.21 3.85
N ILE A 793 -8.61 -15.53 4.97
CA ILE A 793 -8.00 -14.19 5.00
C ILE A 793 -6.50 -14.31 5.24
N PHE A 794 -5.71 -13.90 4.25
CA PHE A 794 -4.30 -13.55 4.37
C PHE A 794 -4.14 -12.04 4.18
N SER A 795 -3.10 -11.44 4.78
CA SER A 795 -2.88 -10.01 4.63
C SER A 795 -1.44 -9.61 5.00
N THR A 796 -1.03 -8.45 4.50
CA THR A 796 0.16 -7.72 4.95
C THR A 796 -0.08 -6.87 6.21
N GLY A 797 -1.34 -6.69 6.59
CA GLY A 797 -1.76 -5.66 7.54
C GLY A 797 -1.39 -4.27 7.02
N THR A 798 -1.07 -3.35 7.93
CA THR A 798 -0.72 -1.97 7.59
C THR A 798 0.57 -1.91 6.76
N ILE A 799 0.47 -1.29 5.59
CA ILE A 799 1.53 -1.18 4.59
C ILE A 799 2.84 -0.57 5.12
N LEU A 800 3.97 -0.91 4.50
CA LEU A 800 5.27 -0.30 4.80
C LEU A 800 5.40 1.04 4.06
N TYR A 801 4.69 2.04 4.56
CA TYR A 801 4.48 3.31 3.87
C TYR A 801 5.71 4.22 3.84
N GLY A 802 6.27 4.47 2.65
CA GLY A 802 7.44 5.34 2.45
C GLY A 802 7.14 6.85 2.37
N ALA A 803 5.87 7.25 2.23
CA ALA A 803 5.43 8.65 2.21
C ALA A 803 4.99 9.17 3.60
N LYS A 804 4.66 10.47 3.71
CA LYS A 804 4.40 11.13 5.00
C LYS A 804 3.05 10.70 5.59
N ALA A 805 3.08 10.04 6.75
CA ALA A 805 1.92 9.63 7.53
C ALA A 805 2.28 9.50 9.02
N ASN A 806 1.28 9.36 9.90
CA ASN A 806 1.47 8.90 11.28
C ASN A 806 1.90 7.41 11.36
N PHE A 807 1.60 6.63 10.31
CA PHE A 807 2.01 5.22 10.15
C PHE A 807 3.18 5.02 9.15
N SER A 808 3.98 6.04 8.84
CA SER A 808 5.15 5.88 7.96
C SER A 808 6.12 4.80 8.46
N ALA A 809 6.50 3.88 7.57
CA ALA A 809 7.57 2.91 7.80
C ALA A 809 8.90 3.51 7.29
N VAL A 810 9.67 4.07 8.21
CA VAL A 810 10.95 4.73 7.91
C VAL A 810 12.02 3.66 7.77
N VAL A 811 12.65 3.57 6.60
CA VAL A 811 13.76 2.64 6.32
C VAL A 811 15.00 3.43 5.89
N ASN A 812 16.09 3.33 6.64
CA ASN A 812 17.40 3.90 6.29
C ASN A 812 18.52 2.85 6.25
N ASN A 813 18.26 1.67 6.77
CA ASN A 813 19.20 0.56 6.91
C ASN A 813 18.42 -0.77 7.07
N LEU A 814 19.13 -1.89 7.12
CA LEU A 814 18.53 -3.23 7.26
C LEU A 814 17.83 -3.45 8.63
N ASP A 815 18.33 -2.85 9.72
CA ASP A 815 17.69 -2.98 11.05
C ASP A 815 16.33 -2.27 11.10
N ASP A 816 16.21 -1.10 10.44
CA ASP A 816 14.93 -0.40 10.26
C ASP A 816 13.92 -1.27 9.45
N ALA A 817 14.40 -1.98 8.41
CA ALA A 817 13.56 -2.89 7.64
C ALA A 817 13.15 -4.13 8.47
N LEU A 818 14.10 -4.76 9.17
CA LEU A 818 13.85 -5.90 10.06
C LEU A 818 12.86 -5.54 11.17
N THR A 819 12.95 -4.35 11.74
CA THR A 819 12.01 -3.79 12.73
C THR A 819 10.56 -3.86 12.22
N HIS A 820 10.32 -3.38 11.00
CA HIS A 820 8.98 -3.38 10.40
C HIS A 820 8.47 -4.77 10.02
N LEU A 821 9.34 -5.67 9.56
CA LEU A 821 8.94 -7.03 9.18
C LEU A 821 8.73 -7.92 10.41
N LYS A 822 9.58 -7.83 11.44
CA LYS A 822 9.37 -8.48 12.74
C LYS A 822 8.06 -8.01 13.38
N ARG A 823 7.73 -6.72 13.28
CA ARG A 823 6.41 -6.19 13.70
C ARG A 823 5.25 -6.91 12.99
N GLN A 824 5.28 -7.02 11.65
CA GLN A 824 4.18 -7.69 10.93
C GLN A 824 4.15 -9.20 11.16
N LYS A 825 5.31 -9.88 11.24
CA LYS A 825 5.38 -11.32 11.57
C LYS A 825 4.82 -11.62 12.96
N ALA A 826 5.10 -10.79 13.96
CA ALA A 826 4.53 -10.92 15.31
C ALA A 826 2.99 -10.76 15.34
N LEU A 827 2.42 -10.09 14.34
CA LEU A 827 0.98 -9.92 14.15
C LEU A 827 0.33 -11.06 13.32
N GLY A 828 1.10 -12.04 12.86
CA GLY A 828 0.62 -13.19 12.07
C GLY A 828 0.64 -12.97 10.55
N ALA A 829 1.29 -11.92 10.06
CA ALA A 829 1.45 -11.69 8.62
C ALA A 829 2.39 -12.73 7.97
N ILE A 830 2.09 -13.10 6.73
CA ILE A 830 2.95 -13.94 5.87
C ILE A 830 3.67 -13.13 4.77
N SER A 831 3.28 -11.87 4.62
CA SER A 831 3.71 -10.96 3.57
C SER A 831 3.78 -9.53 4.12
N VAL A 832 4.50 -8.64 3.43
CA VAL A 832 4.44 -7.19 3.65
C VAL A 832 4.22 -6.47 2.32
N LYS A 833 3.49 -5.34 2.35
CA LYS A 833 3.38 -4.46 1.19
C LYS A 833 4.44 -3.36 1.25
N SER A 834 5.36 -3.38 0.30
CA SER A 834 6.34 -2.32 0.08
C SER A 834 5.66 -1.18 -0.69
N TYR A 835 5.20 -0.14 0.01
CA TYR A 835 4.31 0.87 -0.56
C TYR A 835 5.00 2.24 -0.61
N ASN A 836 5.20 2.76 -1.81
CA ASN A 836 5.80 4.08 -2.05
C ASN A 836 7.14 4.31 -1.33
N GLN A 837 7.96 3.26 -1.15
CA GLN A 837 9.35 3.39 -0.70
C GLN A 837 10.20 3.93 -1.86
N PRO A 838 10.64 5.21 -1.81
CA PRO A 838 11.13 5.91 -2.99
C PRO A 838 12.50 5.41 -3.45
N ARG A 839 13.37 4.99 -2.54
CA ARG A 839 14.75 4.60 -2.88
C ARG A 839 14.88 3.11 -3.19
N ARG A 840 15.81 2.76 -4.08
CA ARG A 840 16.16 1.38 -4.44
C ARG A 840 16.78 0.63 -3.26
N ASP A 841 17.66 1.28 -2.50
CA ASP A 841 18.29 0.69 -1.30
C ASP A 841 17.27 0.26 -0.25
N GLN A 842 16.25 1.09 0.02
CA GLN A 842 15.14 0.77 0.94
C GLN A 842 14.39 -0.49 0.51
N ARG A 843 14.06 -0.61 -0.78
CA ARG A 843 13.33 -1.76 -1.33
C ARG A 843 14.16 -3.04 -1.24
N GLN A 844 15.45 -2.97 -1.52
CA GLN A 844 16.37 -4.10 -1.37
C GLN A 844 16.60 -4.49 0.10
N GLN A 845 16.63 -3.53 1.04
CA GLN A 845 16.69 -3.78 2.49
C GLN A 845 15.42 -4.48 2.99
N VAL A 846 14.23 -4.06 2.52
CA VAL A 846 12.95 -4.75 2.79
C VAL A 846 12.97 -6.19 2.28
N LEU A 847 13.52 -6.45 1.09
CA LEU A 847 13.65 -7.80 0.55
C LEU A 847 14.61 -8.68 1.36
N GLU A 848 15.72 -8.15 1.85
CA GLU A 848 16.64 -8.95 2.68
C GLU A 848 16.06 -9.24 4.06
N ALA A 849 15.44 -8.24 4.70
CA ALA A 849 14.67 -8.45 5.92
C ALA A 849 13.56 -9.51 5.70
N ALA A 850 12.97 -9.58 4.51
CA ALA A 850 11.94 -10.56 4.16
C ALA A 850 12.50 -11.99 4.01
N ARG A 851 13.75 -12.13 3.56
CA ARG A 851 14.46 -13.43 3.56
C ARG A 851 14.80 -13.88 4.96
N GLU A 852 15.29 -12.99 5.83
CA GLU A 852 15.55 -13.29 7.24
C GLU A 852 14.29 -13.62 8.04
N THR A 853 13.15 -13.02 7.68
CA THR A 853 11.87 -13.23 8.36
C THR A 853 10.94 -14.23 7.67
N GLU A 854 11.36 -14.89 6.58
CA GLU A 854 10.53 -15.82 5.80
C GLU A 854 9.17 -15.24 5.37
N MET A 855 9.16 -13.97 4.96
CA MET A 855 7.96 -13.24 4.51
C MET A 855 8.02 -12.95 3.01
N MET A 856 6.85 -12.88 2.36
CA MET A 856 6.74 -12.40 0.98
C MET A 856 6.72 -10.86 0.92
N VAL A 857 7.09 -10.28 -0.23
CA VAL A 857 7.07 -8.82 -0.45
C VAL A 857 6.27 -8.52 -1.72
N VAL A 858 5.11 -7.89 -1.53
CA VAL A 858 4.25 -7.40 -2.62
C VAL A 858 4.43 -5.88 -2.76
N PRO A 859 4.95 -5.35 -3.88
CA PRO A 859 5.13 -3.92 -4.05
C PRO A 859 3.89 -3.26 -4.66
N GLU A 860 3.67 -2.00 -4.33
CA GLU A 860 2.76 -1.13 -5.09
C GLU A 860 3.39 -0.79 -6.45
N GLY A 861 2.70 -1.09 -7.57
CA GLY A 861 3.21 -0.80 -8.91
C GLY A 861 3.23 0.69 -9.24
N GLY A 862 2.35 1.49 -8.64
CA GLY A 862 2.41 2.95 -8.63
C GLY A 862 2.35 3.64 -10.00
N SER A 863 1.92 2.94 -11.06
CA SER A 863 1.94 3.43 -12.45
C SER A 863 3.34 3.81 -12.97
N LEU A 864 4.41 3.13 -12.53
CA LEU A 864 5.81 3.44 -12.86
C LEU A 864 6.54 2.29 -13.55
N PHE A 865 6.52 2.24 -14.88
CA PHE A 865 7.13 1.15 -15.68
C PHE A 865 8.57 0.82 -15.24
N GLU A 866 9.44 1.83 -15.18
CA GLU A 866 10.84 1.68 -14.75
C GLU A 866 10.96 1.07 -13.34
N ALA A 867 10.20 1.59 -12.38
CA ALA A 867 10.21 1.07 -11.02
C ALA A 867 9.67 -0.38 -10.98
N ASN A 868 8.68 -0.73 -11.81
CA ASN A 868 8.18 -2.10 -11.94
C ASN A 868 9.26 -3.05 -12.46
N MET A 869 10.07 -2.64 -13.45
CA MET A 869 11.18 -3.45 -13.94
C MET A 869 12.25 -3.64 -12.86
N THR A 870 12.57 -2.61 -12.06
CA THR A 870 13.46 -2.79 -10.89
C THR A 870 12.91 -3.77 -9.86
N MET A 871 11.58 -3.82 -9.63
CA MET A 871 10.97 -4.78 -8.70
C MET A 871 11.10 -6.23 -9.19
N VAL A 872 10.96 -6.45 -10.50
CA VAL A 872 11.18 -7.76 -11.15
C VAL A 872 12.63 -8.21 -10.98
N ILE A 873 13.58 -7.30 -11.18
CA ILE A 873 15.02 -7.56 -11.10
C ILE A 873 15.49 -7.79 -9.65
N ASP A 874 14.98 -7.02 -8.69
CA ASP A 874 15.31 -7.20 -7.26
C ASP A 874 14.70 -8.48 -6.66
N GLY A 875 13.80 -9.18 -7.37
CA GLY A 875 13.18 -10.42 -6.90
C GLY A 875 12.07 -10.21 -5.87
N HIS A 876 11.17 -9.24 -6.09
CA HIS A 876 9.92 -9.18 -5.33
C HIS A 876 9.05 -10.43 -5.56
N THR A 877 8.08 -10.71 -4.69
CA THR A 877 7.15 -11.83 -4.90
C THR A 877 6.33 -11.63 -6.19
N GLY A 878 5.93 -10.38 -6.45
CA GLY A 878 5.31 -9.97 -7.72
C GLY A 878 5.44 -8.48 -8.00
N VAL A 879 4.68 -8.02 -9.00
CA VAL A 879 4.31 -6.62 -9.23
C VAL A 879 2.78 -6.55 -9.22
N GLU A 880 2.24 -5.61 -8.45
CA GLU A 880 0.79 -5.37 -8.37
C GLU A 880 0.40 -4.10 -9.14
N HIS A 881 -0.82 -4.10 -9.67
CA HIS A 881 -1.35 -3.15 -10.66
C HIS A 881 -0.74 -3.26 -12.06
N ALA A 882 -1.50 -2.81 -13.05
CA ALA A 882 -1.15 -2.86 -14.46
C ALA A 882 0.11 -2.04 -14.76
N LEU A 883 0.92 -2.52 -15.71
CA LEU A 883 1.98 -1.70 -16.28
C LEU A 883 1.36 -0.49 -16.99
N PRO A 884 1.92 0.72 -16.86
CA PRO A 884 1.33 1.96 -17.37
C PRO A 884 1.59 2.18 -18.87
N VAL A 885 1.94 1.13 -19.61
CA VAL A 885 2.31 1.16 -21.03
C VAL A 885 1.24 0.43 -21.84
N ALA A 886 0.99 0.89 -23.08
CA ALA A 886 -0.02 0.27 -23.94
C ALA A 886 0.40 -1.11 -24.47
N LYS A 887 1.71 -1.39 -24.54
CA LYS A 887 2.30 -2.63 -25.03
C LYS A 887 3.60 -2.93 -24.28
N VAL A 888 3.98 -4.20 -24.28
CA VAL A 888 5.31 -4.68 -23.88
C VAL A 888 5.93 -5.44 -25.03
N TYR A 889 7.26 -5.36 -25.17
CA TYR A 889 7.99 -5.93 -26.30
C TYR A 889 8.89 -7.11 -25.88
N ASP A 890 9.69 -7.59 -26.82
CA ASP A 890 10.63 -8.70 -26.64
C ASP A 890 11.57 -8.48 -25.44
N ASP A 891 11.95 -7.24 -25.13
CA ASP A 891 12.77 -6.89 -23.97
C ASP A 891 12.13 -7.30 -22.63
N VAL A 892 10.92 -6.83 -22.36
CA VAL A 892 10.19 -7.09 -21.10
C VAL A 892 9.76 -8.55 -21.03
N THR A 893 9.32 -9.14 -22.14
CA THR A 893 8.88 -10.54 -22.16
C THR A 893 10.06 -11.51 -21.96
N GLN A 894 11.22 -11.24 -22.55
CA GLN A 894 12.44 -12.03 -22.30
C GLN A 894 12.94 -11.85 -20.87
N LEU A 895 12.99 -10.62 -20.34
CA LEU A 895 13.38 -10.37 -18.95
C LEU A 895 12.48 -11.14 -17.97
N TRP A 896 11.16 -10.91 -18.03
CA TRP A 896 10.24 -11.37 -16.98
C TRP A 896 10.01 -12.88 -17.02
N SER A 897 9.93 -13.49 -18.21
CA SER A 897 9.73 -14.95 -18.37
C SER A 897 10.86 -15.80 -17.78
N GLN A 898 12.06 -15.24 -17.62
CA GLN A 898 13.21 -15.90 -16.98
C GLN A 898 13.23 -15.73 -15.44
N THR A 899 12.23 -15.08 -14.85
CA THR A 899 12.08 -14.89 -13.39
C THR A 899 11.02 -15.81 -12.78
N GLN A 900 10.69 -15.60 -11.50
CA GLN A 900 9.52 -16.20 -10.83
C GLN A 900 8.61 -15.12 -10.19
N VAL A 901 8.75 -13.87 -10.63
CA VAL A 901 7.99 -12.73 -10.12
C VAL A 901 6.59 -12.75 -10.74
N GLY A 902 5.54 -12.80 -9.92
CA GLY A 902 4.15 -12.78 -10.40
C GLY A 902 3.70 -11.40 -10.92
N PHE A 903 2.66 -11.37 -11.75
CA PHE A 903 2.03 -10.13 -12.22
C PHE A 903 0.54 -10.12 -11.85
N THR A 904 0.10 -9.11 -11.10
CA THR A 904 -1.30 -8.95 -10.65
C THR A 904 -1.83 -7.63 -11.20
N PRO A 905 -2.40 -7.58 -12.43
CA PRO A 905 -2.69 -6.34 -13.15
C PRO A 905 -3.81 -5.48 -12.56
N THR A 906 -4.66 -6.02 -11.68
CA THR A 906 -5.83 -5.34 -11.07
C THR A 906 -6.64 -4.52 -12.09
N LEU A 907 -7.08 -5.17 -13.17
CA LEU A 907 -7.72 -4.54 -14.33
C LEU A 907 -8.98 -3.74 -13.96
N GLY A 908 -9.66 -4.11 -12.87
CA GLY A 908 -10.72 -3.30 -12.25
C GLY A 908 -10.33 -1.84 -11.98
N VAL A 909 -9.04 -1.55 -11.73
CA VAL A 909 -8.45 -0.22 -11.46
C VAL A 909 -7.18 0.04 -12.29
N ALA A 910 -7.10 -0.50 -13.51
CA ALA A 910 -5.94 -0.30 -14.39
C ALA A 910 -5.63 1.17 -14.65
N TYR A 911 -4.34 1.52 -14.71
CA TYR A 911 -3.89 2.89 -14.97
C TYR A 911 -3.98 3.27 -16.47
N GLY A 912 -3.72 4.56 -16.75
CA GLY A 912 -3.49 5.08 -18.10
C GLY A 912 -4.75 5.37 -18.90
N GLY A 913 -5.92 5.31 -18.27
CA GLY A 913 -7.24 5.69 -18.80
C GLY A 913 -8.33 4.75 -18.32
N LEU A 914 -9.57 4.97 -18.76
CA LEU A 914 -10.75 4.32 -18.19
C LEU A 914 -10.58 2.81 -17.98
N ASP A 915 -10.76 2.41 -16.72
CA ASP A 915 -10.48 1.08 -16.18
C ASP A 915 -11.64 0.08 -16.35
N GLY A 916 -11.45 -1.13 -15.80
CA GLY A 916 -12.46 -2.18 -15.79
C GLY A 916 -13.72 -1.83 -14.99
N GLU A 917 -13.61 -1.17 -13.82
CA GLU A 917 -14.78 -0.76 -13.03
C GLU A 917 -15.68 0.18 -13.86
N HIS A 918 -15.11 1.20 -14.50
CA HIS A 918 -15.84 2.12 -15.37
C HIS A 918 -16.47 1.40 -16.56
N TYR A 919 -15.75 0.45 -17.19
CA TYR A 919 -16.29 -0.34 -18.28
C TYR A 919 -17.49 -1.20 -17.87
N TRP A 920 -17.40 -1.94 -16.76
CA TRP A 920 -18.44 -2.88 -16.36
C TRP A 920 -19.67 -2.20 -15.78
N TYR A 921 -19.54 -1.00 -15.17
CA TYR A 921 -20.70 -0.16 -14.91
C TYR A 921 -21.41 0.26 -16.20
N ALA A 922 -20.69 0.80 -17.17
CA ALA A 922 -21.28 1.25 -18.43
C ALA A 922 -22.08 0.13 -19.15
N HIS A 923 -21.59 -1.11 -19.08
CA HIS A 923 -22.09 -2.22 -19.91
C HIS A 923 -22.93 -3.29 -19.18
N THR A 924 -23.07 -3.27 -17.85
CA THR A 924 -23.84 -4.30 -17.11
C THR A 924 -24.74 -3.69 -16.05
N ASP A 925 -25.96 -4.22 -15.84
CA ASP A 925 -26.89 -3.74 -14.81
C ASP A 925 -26.50 -4.21 -13.39
N VAL A 926 -25.32 -3.79 -12.91
CA VAL A 926 -24.74 -4.10 -11.58
C VAL A 926 -25.76 -3.99 -10.43
N TRP A 927 -26.58 -2.94 -10.38
CA TRP A 927 -27.59 -2.78 -9.33
C TRP A 927 -28.71 -3.84 -9.34
N LYS A 928 -28.92 -4.52 -10.47
CA LYS A 928 -29.88 -5.62 -10.63
C LYS A 928 -29.24 -7.00 -10.48
N HIS A 929 -27.93 -7.08 -10.25
CA HIS A 929 -27.23 -8.37 -10.21
C HIS A 929 -27.82 -9.27 -9.09
N PRO A 930 -28.21 -10.54 -9.38
CA PRO A 930 -29.07 -11.34 -8.51
C PRO A 930 -28.42 -11.82 -7.19
N LEU A 931 -27.08 -11.81 -7.11
CA LEU A 931 -26.34 -12.03 -5.85
C LEU A 931 -26.08 -10.71 -5.13
N LEU A 932 -25.27 -9.82 -5.72
CA LEU A 932 -24.91 -8.50 -5.20
C LEU A 932 -26.08 -7.71 -4.56
N SER A 933 -27.25 -7.63 -5.23
CA SER A 933 -28.44 -6.91 -4.73
C SER A 933 -29.07 -7.47 -3.45
N LYS A 934 -28.66 -8.67 -3.01
CA LYS A 934 -29.07 -9.29 -1.74
C LYS A 934 -28.13 -8.99 -0.57
N TYR A 935 -26.83 -8.82 -0.86
CA TYR A 935 -25.80 -8.70 0.17
C TYR A 935 -25.29 -7.27 0.35
N VAL A 936 -25.33 -6.44 -0.69
CA VAL A 936 -24.85 -5.05 -0.63
C VAL A 936 -26.01 -4.11 -0.26
N PRO A 937 -25.84 -3.18 0.68
CA PRO A 937 -26.85 -2.16 0.98
C PRO A 937 -27.23 -1.38 -0.29
N ARG A 938 -28.54 -1.26 -0.58
CA ARG A 938 -29.02 -0.54 -1.78
C ARG A 938 -28.49 0.90 -1.87
N THR A 939 -28.26 1.56 -0.74
CA THR A 939 -27.70 2.91 -0.68
C THR A 939 -26.21 3.02 -1.05
N ILE A 940 -25.46 1.91 -1.07
CA ILE A 940 -24.08 1.81 -1.57
C ILE A 940 -24.05 1.24 -3.00
N LEU A 941 -24.96 0.31 -3.30
CA LEU A 941 -25.04 -0.32 -4.61
C LEU A 941 -25.62 0.65 -5.67
N GLU A 942 -26.74 1.29 -5.38
CA GLU A 942 -27.47 2.10 -6.36
C GLU A 942 -26.83 3.48 -6.56
N SER A 943 -26.26 4.09 -5.51
CA SER A 943 -25.54 5.39 -5.57
C SER A 943 -24.46 5.38 -6.64
N ARG A 944 -23.58 4.37 -6.56
CA ARG A 944 -22.37 4.22 -7.35
C ARG A 944 -22.57 3.43 -8.65
N SER A 945 -23.76 2.86 -8.93
CA SER A 945 -23.96 2.06 -10.16
C SER A 945 -25.21 2.33 -11.00
N VAL A 946 -26.22 3.10 -10.54
CA VAL A 946 -27.43 3.40 -11.36
C VAL A 946 -27.18 4.51 -12.38
N ARG A 947 -26.50 5.58 -11.98
CA ARG A 947 -26.06 6.65 -12.90
C ARG A 947 -24.64 6.32 -13.35
N ARG A 948 -24.42 6.36 -14.66
CA ARG A 948 -23.21 5.86 -15.31
C ARG A 948 -22.74 6.85 -16.34
N GLU A 949 -21.43 7.01 -16.39
CA GLU A 949 -20.74 7.56 -17.53
C GLU A 949 -20.50 6.44 -18.55
N ILE A 950 -20.50 6.79 -19.83
CA ILE A 950 -20.16 5.88 -20.93
C ILE A 950 -19.17 6.59 -21.83
N ALA A 951 -18.18 5.85 -22.35
CA ALA A 951 -17.21 6.34 -23.30
C ALA A 951 -17.20 5.45 -24.56
N PRO A 952 -16.60 5.92 -25.67
CA PRO A 952 -16.22 5.06 -26.79
C PRO A 952 -15.29 3.93 -26.34
N GLU A 953 -15.40 2.77 -26.99
CA GLU A 953 -14.62 1.57 -26.66
C GLU A 953 -13.10 1.81 -26.67
N GLU A 954 -12.62 2.71 -27.52
CA GLU A 954 -11.19 2.99 -27.70
C GLU A 954 -10.55 3.87 -26.60
N ASP A 955 -11.39 4.48 -25.73
CA ASP A 955 -10.99 5.30 -24.58
C ASP A 955 -10.81 4.45 -23.30
N TYR A 956 -11.34 3.22 -23.26
CA TYR A 956 -11.09 2.26 -22.18
C TYR A 956 -9.71 1.61 -22.30
N ASN A 957 -8.73 2.10 -21.53
CA ASN A 957 -7.36 1.61 -21.58
C ASN A 957 -7.20 0.18 -21.05
N VAL A 958 -8.14 -0.29 -20.22
CA VAL A 958 -8.09 -1.59 -19.57
C VAL A 958 -7.87 -2.77 -20.52
N PHE A 959 -8.37 -2.72 -21.76
CA PHE A 959 -8.18 -3.81 -22.72
C PHE A 959 -6.73 -3.91 -23.21
N ARG A 960 -6.01 -2.79 -23.35
CA ARG A 960 -4.57 -2.77 -23.65
C ARG A 960 -3.76 -3.35 -22.48
N ALA A 961 -4.15 -3.02 -21.24
CA ALA A 961 -3.55 -3.63 -20.04
C ALA A 961 -3.81 -5.16 -19.98
N ALA A 962 -4.99 -5.62 -20.41
CA ALA A 962 -5.31 -7.04 -20.49
C ALA A 962 -4.59 -7.77 -21.64
N GLU A 963 -4.32 -7.08 -22.77
CA GLU A 963 -3.46 -7.56 -23.86
C GLU A 963 -2.00 -7.71 -23.38
N VAL A 964 -1.48 -6.76 -22.59
CA VAL A 964 -0.17 -6.86 -21.92
C VAL A 964 -0.14 -8.06 -20.97
N ALA A 965 -1.15 -8.23 -20.11
CA ALA A 965 -1.27 -9.40 -19.23
C ALA A 965 -1.30 -10.72 -20.01
N THR A 966 -2.04 -10.78 -21.12
CA THR A 966 -2.10 -11.95 -22.02
C THR A 966 -0.73 -12.23 -22.66
N THR A 967 -0.03 -11.18 -23.10
CA THR A 967 1.32 -11.29 -23.69
C THR A 967 2.31 -11.88 -22.69
N LEU A 968 2.33 -11.36 -21.45
CA LEU A 968 3.18 -11.88 -20.38
C LEU A 968 2.80 -13.33 -19.99
N GLN A 969 1.50 -13.64 -19.88
CA GLN A 969 1.04 -15.00 -19.58
C GLN A 969 1.43 -16.00 -20.67
N ASN A 970 1.39 -15.61 -21.94
CA ASN A 970 1.83 -16.45 -23.06
C ASN A 970 3.36 -16.61 -23.12
N ALA A 971 4.12 -15.62 -22.64
CA ALA A 971 5.57 -15.73 -22.42
C ALA A 971 5.93 -16.60 -21.19
N GLY A 972 4.96 -17.04 -20.39
CA GLY A 972 5.17 -17.90 -19.22
C GLY A 972 5.21 -17.17 -17.87
N VAL A 973 5.01 -15.85 -17.83
CA VAL A 973 4.90 -15.09 -16.58
C VAL A 973 3.62 -15.52 -15.82
N PRO A 974 3.67 -15.77 -14.50
CA PRO A 974 2.48 -16.08 -13.71
C PRO A 974 1.60 -14.84 -13.57
N VAL A 975 0.47 -14.79 -14.29
CA VAL A 975 -0.53 -13.72 -14.14
C VAL A 975 -1.60 -14.15 -13.17
N ASN A 976 -1.91 -13.31 -12.18
CA ASN A 976 -2.87 -13.56 -11.11
C ASN A 976 -4.11 -12.67 -11.24
N LEU A 977 -5.24 -13.11 -10.67
CA LEU A 977 -6.39 -12.25 -10.43
C LEU A 977 -6.17 -11.40 -9.17
N GLY A 978 -6.41 -10.10 -9.28
CA GLY A 978 -6.56 -9.21 -8.14
C GLY A 978 -7.74 -8.27 -8.38
N ALA A 979 -8.84 -8.40 -7.64
CA ALA A 979 -10.05 -7.63 -7.93
C ALA A 979 -10.08 -6.23 -7.29
N HIS A 980 -9.08 -5.90 -6.48
CA HIS A 980 -8.92 -4.65 -5.72
C HIS A 980 -10.08 -4.33 -4.75
N GLY A 981 -10.98 -5.29 -4.50
CA GLY A 981 -12.08 -5.17 -3.55
C GLY A 981 -13.32 -4.43 -4.08
N GLN A 982 -13.28 -3.87 -5.29
CA GLN A 982 -14.45 -3.31 -5.94
C GLN A 982 -15.58 -4.36 -6.00
N ARG A 983 -16.80 -3.94 -5.67
CA ARG A 983 -18.02 -4.77 -5.80
C ARG A 983 -17.97 -6.18 -5.19
N GLU A 984 -17.37 -6.30 -4.01
CA GLU A 984 -17.63 -7.38 -3.04
C GLU A 984 -17.73 -8.80 -3.66
N GLY A 985 -16.72 -9.18 -4.45
CA GLY A 985 -16.60 -10.45 -5.16
C GLY A 985 -16.99 -10.41 -6.64
N LEU A 986 -17.89 -9.52 -7.06
CA LEU A 986 -18.26 -9.38 -8.48
C LEU A 986 -17.07 -8.92 -9.34
N ALA A 987 -16.17 -8.08 -8.82
CA ALA A 987 -15.02 -7.64 -9.60
C ALA A 987 -14.00 -8.76 -9.90
N ALA A 988 -14.01 -9.88 -9.16
CA ALA A 988 -13.22 -11.05 -9.54
C ALA A 988 -13.72 -11.64 -10.88
N HIS A 989 -15.03 -11.64 -11.09
CA HIS A 989 -15.61 -12.01 -12.39
C HIS A 989 -15.30 -10.95 -13.46
N TRP A 990 -15.28 -9.67 -13.11
CA TRP A 990 -14.86 -8.59 -14.02
C TRP A 990 -13.42 -8.77 -14.48
N GLU A 991 -12.50 -9.13 -13.59
CA GLU A 991 -11.11 -9.44 -13.93
C GLU A 991 -11.05 -10.60 -14.94
N LEU A 992 -11.72 -11.72 -14.66
CA LEU A 992 -11.83 -12.87 -15.57
C LEU A 992 -12.36 -12.48 -16.96
N TRP A 993 -13.42 -11.67 -17.02
CA TRP A 993 -14.02 -11.23 -18.27
C TRP A 993 -13.09 -10.31 -19.07
N THR A 994 -12.33 -9.47 -18.36
CA THR A 994 -11.39 -8.51 -18.97
C THR A 994 -10.14 -9.22 -19.48
N LEU A 995 -9.60 -10.20 -18.73
CA LEU A 995 -8.50 -11.06 -19.15
C LEU A 995 -8.83 -11.84 -20.43
N VAL A 996 -10.03 -12.44 -20.51
CA VAL A 996 -10.46 -13.14 -21.74
C VAL A 996 -10.64 -12.17 -22.90
N ARG A 997 -11.15 -10.96 -22.66
CA ARG A 997 -11.24 -9.92 -23.69
C ARG A 997 -9.86 -9.41 -24.15
N GLY A 998 -8.85 -9.43 -23.28
CA GLY A 998 -7.45 -9.18 -23.62
C GLY A 998 -6.76 -10.30 -24.40
N GLY A 999 -7.45 -11.43 -24.65
CA GLY A 999 -6.97 -12.53 -25.47
C GLY A 999 -6.66 -13.84 -24.73
N MET A 1000 -6.85 -13.92 -23.40
CA MET A 1000 -6.75 -15.19 -22.70
C MET A 1000 -7.90 -16.14 -23.08
N THR A 1001 -7.62 -17.44 -23.17
CA THR A 1001 -8.68 -18.44 -23.15
C THR A 1001 -9.37 -18.47 -21.78
N PRO A 1002 -10.65 -18.91 -21.67
CA PRO A 1002 -11.33 -19.01 -20.38
C PRO A 1002 -10.56 -19.85 -19.35
N ILE A 1003 -9.88 -20.93 -19.76
CA ILE A 1003 -9.09 -21.76 -18.84
C ILE A 1003 -7.75 -21.11 -18.41
N GLN A 1004 -7.16 -20.23 -19.22
CA GLN A 1004 -6.03 -19.39 -18.78
C GLN A 1004 -6.49 -18.38 -17.72
N ALA A 1005 -7.58 -17.65 -17.97
CA ALA A 1005 -8.12 -16.69 -17.01
C ALA A 1005 -8.53 -17.37 -15.69
N LEU A 1006 -9.16 -18.55 -15.75
CA LEU A 1006 -9.50 -19.33 -14.56
C LEU A 1006 -8.26 -19.80 -13.78
N ARG A 1007 -7.14 -20.13 -14.44
CA ARG A 1007 -5.85 -20.40 -13.77
C ARG A 1007 -5.30 -19.17 -13.06
N SER A 1008 -5.40 -17.98 -13.67
CA SER A 1008 -5.05 -16.71 -13.02
C SER A 1008 -5.86 -16.47 -11.74
N ALA A 1009 -7.14 -16.84 -11.75
CA ALA A 1009 -8.05 -16.71 -10.61
C ALA A 1009 -7.98 -17.84 -9.56
N THR A 1010 -7.10 -18.83 -9.72
CA THR A 1010 -7.05 -20.00 -8.83
C THR A 1010 -5.62 -20.45 -8.54
N ILE A 1011 -5.05 -21.34 -9.36
CA ILE A 1011 -3.76 -21.99 -9.08
C ILE A 1011 -2.57 -21.03 -9.19
N ASN A 1012 -2.63 -20.01 -10.05
CA ASN A 1012 -1.56 -19.01 -10.14
C ASN A 1012 -1.49 -18.19 -8.85
N GLY A 1013 -2.62 -17.65 -8.38
CA GLY A 1013 -2.70 -16.92 -7.12
C GLY A 1013 -2.35 -17.76 -5.89
N ALA A 1014 -2.79 -19.04 -5.85
CA ALA A 1014 -2.38 -19.97 -4.81
C ALA A 1014 -0.87 -20.22 -4.81
N ARG A 1015 -0.24 -20.37 -6.00
CA ARG A 1015 1.22 -20.52 -6.11
C ARG A 1015 1.93 -19.26 -5.69
N TYR A 1016 1.50 -18.10 -6.18
CA TYR A 1016 2.04 -16.78 -5.87
C TYR A 1016 2.21 -16.57 -4.36
N LEU A 1017 1.18 -16.90 -3.58
CA LEU A 1017 1.14 -16.78 -2.12
C LEU A 1017 1.67 -17.99 -1.33
N GLY A 1018 2.20 -19.03 -2.00
CA GLY A 1018 2.72 -20.23 -1.32
C GLY A 1018 1.65 -21.15 -0.70
N LEU A 1019 0.40 -21.04 -1.15
CA LEU A 1019 -0.79 -21.74 -0.64
C LEU A 1019 -1.19 -22.97 -1.48
N ASP A 1020 -0.51 -23.20 -2.62
CA ASP A 1020 -0.86 -24.19 -3.66
C ASP A 1020 -0.75 -25.66 -3.23
N LYS A 1021 -0.24 -25.92 -2.02
CA LYS A 1021 -0.29 -27.23 -1.36
C LYS A 1021 -1.72 -27.63 -0.99
N ASP A 1022 -2.55 -26.67 -0.57
CA ASP A 1022 -3.87 -26.91 0.00
C ASP A 1022 -5.03 -26.36 -0.85
N VAL A 1023 -4.83 -25.30 -1.65
CA VAL A 1023 -5.89 -24.61 -2.43
C VAL A 1023 -5.50 -24.32 -3.90
N GLY A 1024 -6.41 -23.68 -4.65
CA GLY A 1024 -6.22 -23.26 -6.04
C GLY A 1024 -6.41 -24.34 -7.10
N SER A 1025 -6.64 -25.60 -6.72
CA SER A 1025 -6.86 -26.73 -7.65
C SER A 1025 -7.66 -27.83 -6.96
N LEU A 1026 -8.39 -28.63 -7.73
CA LEU A 1026 -9.20 -29.74 -7.24
C LEU A 1026 -8.41 -31.05 -7.36
N GLU A 1027 -7.74 -31.45 -6.28
CA GLU A 1027 -6.88 -32.64 -6.24
C GLU A 1027 -7.06 -33.43 -4.94
N VAL A 1028 -6.75 -34.73 -4.96
CA VAL A 1028 -6.80 -35.57 -3.75
C VAL A 1028 -5.84 -35.02 -2.70
N GLY A 1029 -6.33 -34.88 -1.47
CA GLY A 1029 -5.60 -34.33 -0.33
C GLY A 1029 -5.81 -32.83 -0.13
N LYS A 1030 -6.20 -32.06 -1.16
CA LYS A 1030 -6.45 -30.61 -1.05
C LYS A 1030 -7.75 -30.30 -0.32
N LEU A 1031 -7.87 -29.06 0.15
CA LEU A 1031 -9.06 -28.57 0.85
C LEU A 1031 -10.25 -28.51 -0.10
N ALA A 1032 -11.43 -28.77 0.44
CA ALA A 1032 -12.69 -28.66 -0.27
C ALA A 1032 -13.17 -27.20 -0.27
N ASP A 1033 -12.39 -26.35 -0.94
CA ASP A 1033 -12.67 -24.94 -1.21
C ASP A 1033 -12.99 -24.81 -2.72
N LEU A 1034 -14.28 -24.75 -3.07
CA LEU A 1034 -14.75 -24.88 -4.45
C LEU A 1034 -16.01 -24.05 -4.74
N MET A 1035 -16.31 -23.83 -6.01
CA MET A 1035 -17.54 -23.15 -6.45
C MET A 1035 -18.27 -23.97 -7.53
N ILE A 1036 -19.60 -23.90 -7.53
CA ILE A 1036 -20.48 -24.60 -8.48
C ILE A 1036 -21.25 -23.55 -9.29
N VAL A 1037 -20.85 -23.41 -10.56
CA VAL A 1037 -21.32 -22.39 -11.52
C VAL A 1037 -22.35 -22.99 -12.47
N ASP A 1038 -23.49 -22.31 -12.65
CA ASP A 1038 -24.52 -22.76 -13.59
C ASP A 1038 -24.14 -22.46 -15.05
N GLY A 1039 -24.03 -23.51 -15.88
CA GLY A 1039 -23.60 -23.41 -17.27
C GLY A 1039 -22.13 -23.76 -17.51
N ASP A 1040 -21.61 -23.38 -18.68
CA ASP A 1040 -20.28 -23.73 -19.19
C ASP A 1040 -19.36 -22.51 -19.25
N VAL A 1041 -18.65 -22.29 -18.15
CA VAL A 1041 -17.66 -21.21 -17.98
C VAL A 1041 -16.36 -21.43 -18.79
N LEU A 1042 -16.12 -22.66 -19.29
CA LEU A 1042 -14.97 -22.94 -20.16
C LEU A 1042 -15.25 -22.57 -21.62
N HIS A 1043 -16.52 -22.60 -22.02
CA HIS A 1043 -16.98 -22.08 -23.30
C HIS A 1043 -17.26 -20.58 -23.26
N ASP A 1044 -17.92 -20.11 -22.20
CA ASP A 1044 -18.33 -18.71 -22.03
C ASP A 1044 -18.01 -18.21 -20.62
N ILE A 1045 -16.90 -17.48 -20.48
CA ILE A 1045 -16.45 -16.91 -19.21
C ILE A 1045 -17.49 -15.97 -18.57
N ARG A 1046 -18.44 -15.41 -19.35
CA ARG A 1046 -19.54 -14.56 -18.84
C ARG A 1046 -20.52 -15.28 -17.93
N GLN A 1047 -20.40 -16.60 -17.81
CA GLN A 1047 -21.21 -17.42 -16.91
C GLN A 1047 -20.56 -17.58 -15.53
N SER A 1048 -19.32 -17.10 -15.32
CA SER A 1048 -18.58 -17.31 -14.07
C SER A 1048 -19.29 -16.74 -12.82
N ASP A 1049 -20.07 -15.66 -12.96
CA ASP A 1049 -20.84 -15.02 -11.89
C ASP A 1049 -22.12 -15.78 -11.49
N ARG A 1050 -22.50 -16.82 -12.25
CA ARG A 1050 -23.69 -17.66 -12.01
C ARG A 1050 -23.44 -18.71 -10.93
N VAL A 1051 -22.80 -18.30 -9.85
CA VAL A 1051 -22.46 -19.16 -8.72
C VAL A 1051 -23.75 -19.57 -8.01
N THR A 1052 -24.01 -20.87 -7.97
CA THR A 1052 -25.19 -21.42 -7.29
C THR A 1052 -24.87 -21.87 -5.88
N GLN A 1053 -23.68 -22.41 -5.68
CA GLN A 1053 -23.19 -22.86 -4.39
C GLN A 1053 -21.69 -22.61 -4.28
N VAL A 1054 -21.23 -22.23 -3.09
CA VAL A 1054 -19.83 -22.16 -2.71
C VAL A 1054 -19.57 -23.17 -1.60
N MET A 1055 -18.43 -23.83 -1.63
CA MET A 1055 -17.95 -24.65 -0.52
C MET A 1055 -16.67 -24.03 0.04
N LEU A 1056 -16.66 -23.84 1.35
CA LEU A 1056 -15.52 -23.33 2.11
C LEU A 1056 -15.22 -24.32 3.23
N ASN A 1057 -13.98 -24.80 3.31
CA ASN A 1057 -13.51 -25.74 4.32
C ASN A 1057 -14.38 -27.02 4.39
N GLY A 1058 -14.97 -27.47 3.28
CA GLY A 1058 -15.94 -28.59 3.24
C GLY A 1058 -17.39 -28.24 3.61
N ARG A 1059 -17.67 -27.03 4.12
CA ARG A 1059 -19.02 -26.53 4.40
C ARG A 1059 -19.64 -25.97 3.10
N LEU A 1060 -20.79 -26.49 2.68
CA LEU A 1060 -21.49 -26.06 1.47
C LEU A 1060 -22.55 -25.00 1.79
N TYR A 1061 -22.49 -23.87 1.09
CA TYR A 1061 -23.42 -22.76 1.18
C TYR A 1061 -24.19 -22.56 -0.12
N ASP A 1062 -25.48 -22.22 -0.02
CA ASP A 1062 -26.27 -21.73 -1.16
C ASP A 1062 -25.90 -20.26 -1.41
N SER A 1063 -25.33 -19.92 -2.58
CA SER A 1063 -24.89 -18.53 -2.88
C SER A 1063 -26.04 -17.53 -2.85
N SER A 1064 -27.28 -17.98 -3.07
CA SER A 1064 -28.45 -17.13 -3.16
C SER A 1064 -29.00 -16.70 -1.79
N THR A 1065 -28.65 -17.41 -0.71
CA THR A 1065 -29.03 -17.05 0.67
C THR A 1065 -27.88 -17.01 1.67
N MET A 1066 -26.70 -17.55 1.33
CA MET A 1066 -25.56 -17.85 2.22
C MET A 1066 -25.98 -18.64 3.46
N ASN A 1067 -26.89 -19.60 3.28
CA ASN A 1067 -27.22 -20.60 4.29
C ASN A 1067 -26.30 -21.81 4.09
N GLU A 1068 -25.84 -22.42 5.18
CA GLU A 1068 -25.15 -23.72 5.11
C GLU A 1068 -26.21 -24.80 4.82
N VAL A 1069 -26.03 -25.55 3.73
CA VAL A 1069 -27.02 -26.49 3.17
C VAL A 1069 -26.52 -27.93 3.00
N GLY A 1070 -25.23 -28.17 3.28
CA GLY A 1070 -24.57 -29.47 3.15
C GLY A 1070 -24.85 -30.42 4.34
N VAL A 1071 -23.78 -30.96 4.93
CA VAL A 1071 -23.86 -31.86 6.10
C VAL A 1071 -24.50 -31.15 7.30
N THR A 1072 -24.03 -29.95 7.62
CA THR A 1072 -24.66 -29.06 8.61
C THR A 1072 -25.67 -28.17 7.90
N LYS A 1073 -26.81 -27.90 8.55
CA LYS A 1073 -27.82 -26.96 8.07
C LYS A 1073 -27.92 -25.77 9.02
N LYS A 1074 -27.55 -24.58 8.55
CA LYS A 1074 -27.49 -23.35 9.34
C LYS A 1074 -28.02 -22.17 8.53
N VAL A 1075 -29.00 -21.46 9.08
CA VAL A 1075 -29.58 -20.27 8.46
C VAL A 1075 -28.79 -19.04 8.91
N ARG A 1076 -28.41 -18.14 7.98
CA ARG A 1076 -27.76 -16.87 8.36
C ARG A 1076 -28.73 -15.95 9.09
N LYS A 1077 -28.23 -15.07 9.96
CA LYS A 1077 -29.04 -13.99 10.54
C LYS A 1077 -29.23 -12.89 9.48
N PRO A 1078 -30.29 -12.06 9.57
CA PRO A 1078 -30.43 -10.89 8.70
C PRO A 1078 -29.36 -9.83 9.01
N PHE A 1079 -28.91 -9.10 7.99
CA PHE A 1079 -28.11 -7.89 8.16
C PHE A 1079 -28.99 -6.73 8.65
N PHE A 1080 -28.37 -5.67 9.18
CA PHE A 1080 -29.12 -4.52 9.71
C PHE A 1080 -29.99 -3.83 8.64
N PHE A 1081 -29.55 -3.76 7.38
CA PHE A 1081 -30.28 -3.08 6.31
C PHE A 1081 -31.46 -3.87 5.73
N GLU A 1082 -31.53 -5.20 5.92
CA GLU A 1082 -32.60 -6.06 5.35
C GLU A 1082 -33.96 -5.86 6.06
N GLY A 1083 -33.96 -5.31 7.28
CA GLY A 1083 -35.16 -4.98 8.05
C GLY A 1083 -35.99 -6.19 8.50
N LYS A 1084 -37.10 -5.93 9.22
CA LYS A 1084 -38.03 -6.99 9.67
C LYS A 1084 -38.99 -7.49 8.58
N SER A 1085 -39.06 -6.78 7.45
CA SER A 1085 -39.95 -7.08 6.31
C SER A 1085 -39.21 -7.57 5.07
N GLY A 1086 -37.87 -7.71 5.11
CA GLY A 1086 -37.06 -8.07 3.94
C GLY A 1086 -36.94 -6.96 2.89
N ILE A 1087 -37.39 -5.74 3.21
CA ILE A 1087 -37.26 -4.57 2.33
C ILE A 1087 -36.05 -3.77 2.79
N ASN A 1088 -35.01 -3.75 1.94
CA ASN A 1088 -33.80 -2.96 2.15
C ASN A 1088 -34.15 -1.50 2.45
N ALA A 1089 -33.97 -1.10 3.71
CA ALA A 1089 -34.18 0.28 4.13
C ALA A 1089 -33.07 1.15 3.55
N PRO A 1090 -33.37 2.38 3.06
CA PRO A 1090 -32.33 3.33 2.67
C PRO A 1090 -31.64 3.85 3.95
N VAL A 1091 -30.66 3.07 4.41
CA VAL A 1091 -29.77 3.48 5.49
C VAL A 1091 -28.77 4.47 4.92
N GLY A 1092 -28.63 5.63 5.57
CA GLY A 1092 -27.56 6.59 5.28
C GLY A 1092 -26.20 6.01 5.65
N ALA A 1093 -25.71 5.13 4.79
CA ALA A 1093 -24.44 4.44 4.90
C ALA A 1093 -23.31 5.38 4.47
N ALA A 1094 -22.18 5.30 5.15
CA ALA A 1094 -20.94 5.81 4.60
C ALA A 1094 -20.46 4.80 3.55
N GLU A 1095 -20.09 5.26 2.37
CA GLU A 1095 -19.20 4.49 1.50
C GLU A 1095 -17.82 4.48 2.19
N TYR A 1096 -17.20 3.31 2.29
CA TYR A 1096 -15.81 3.19 2.72
C TYR A 1096 -14.96 3.19 1.44
N SER A 1097 -13.93 4.03 1.37
CA SER A 1097 -13.01 4.07 0.23
C SER A 1097 -12.24 2.75 0.10
N HIS A 1098 -12.04 2.28 -1.12
CA HIS A 1098 -11.17 1.14 -1.38
C HIS A 1098 -9.71 1.58 -1.26
N GLY A 1099 -9.01 1.06 -0.25
CA GLY A 1099 -7.68 1.53 0.17
C GLY A 1099 -7.78 2.64 1.22
N GLY A 1100 -7.02 2.50 2.31
CA GLY A 1100 -7.16 3.36 3.49
C GLY A 1100 -6.84 4.84 3.23
N ASP A 1101 -7.80 5.71 3.56
CA ASP A 1101 -7.60 7.15 3.81
C ASP A 1101 -7.27 7.40 5.31
#